data_AF-A0A1A7X0V4-F1
#
_entry.id   AF-A0A1A7X0V4-F1
#
_cell.length_a   1.000
_cell.length_b   1.000
_cell.length_c   1.000
_cell.angle_alpha   90.00
_cell.angle_beta   90.00
_cell.angle_gamma   90.00
#
_symmetry.space_group_name_H-M   'P 1'
#
loop_
_entity.id
_entity.type
_entity.pdbx_description
1 polymer ?
#
loop_
_entity_poly.entity_id
_entity_poly.type
_entity_poly.pdbx_seq_one_letter_code
_entity_poly.pdbx_strand_id
1 'polypeptide(L)'
;MGIPSVTTNLSGFGCFMEEHVSDPAAYGIYIVDRRFRSPEESCNQLTQFMFSFCQQSRRQRIIQRNRTERLSDLLDWRYLGRFYIYARHLALSRSFPDKFNMDPKAPLKTEGFRYPRPSSVPPSPSVSLHSTPHHSDAEDDDDDEEDRVVVRNPDELPLHQKMLKFPLIALLEIKEHLIEWASRAGMQWLSALIPTHHVNALIFFFIISNLTIEFFIFLIPLLIFYLSFFSMVICTLRVFQNSKAWEHFRALTDLLAHFEPGLDLEQAETNFGWTHLEPYLYFLLSVVFVVFSFPVADKSWIPCSELAAVALFFTITAFLSLHASAQLFARKALLTEVLSGACSLTQLLPETLWLLRVLGMTFITVPVGDVLVLNMGIPCFLYGHLFYLLFRMAQLRGFKGTYLCLVPYLVCFTWCELCLVFLNNSTPIGLIRTCVGYFLFIFALPVLSLGLAAMLMIQLVQWFLTLEVTKMAVTLVVCFVPVVLRLWTRFSLNPIRVFRSLSHSSIVKLILVWLSAVLLFCWMYVYRSEGMKVYNSPLTWPEYSNICGPMAWKESNMAQTQILCSHLEGHRVTWTGRFKYVRVTDIENGPQSVINLMPVFLGDWMRCLYGEPYPSCEEVKLSSDPQPLPAPAPPVENPLCKLKRLAKHDCHIKRFDRYKFEVTLGMPLERKTKNGTIIEDEDATKDIVLRASNEFKSVLLHLNSGSLVEFSTILEGRLGSKWPVFEMKAIHCVSCGDIRVLSRKQYKIEHDWRRTAQSALQFGFDFFFKPLLTARMEEHSETETGTETEEDGSRERTF
;
A
#
# COMPACT_ATOMS: atom_id res chain seq x y z
N MET A 1 19.03 -15.86 -26.96
CA MET A 1 18.75 -17.22 -26.40
C MET A 1 19.87 -18.23 -26.65
N GLY A 2 20.73 -18.02 -27.66
CA GLY A 2 21.95 -18.83 -27.84
C GLY A 2 21.72 -20.27 -28.31
N ILE A 3 20.55 -20.59 -28.88
CA ILE A 3 20.21 -21.95 -29.28
C ILE A 3 20.57 -22.13 -30.77
N PRO A 4 21.39 -23.12 -31.14
CA PRO A 4 21.68 -23.44 -32.54
C PRO A 4 20.41 -23.73 -33.34
N SER A 5 20.37 -23.32 -34.61
CA SER A 5 19.17 -23.40 -35.44
C SER A 5 19.49 -23.86 -36.85
N VAL A 6 18.54 -24.55 -37.49
CA VAL A 6 18.58 -24.88 -38.91
C VAL A 6 17.61 -23.96 -39.66
N THR A 7 18.07 -23.37 -40.76
CA THR A 7 17.30 -22.49 -41.63
C THR A 7 17.57 -22.81 -43.10
N THR A 8 17.05 -22.04 -44.04
CA THR A 8 17.24 -22.24 -45.48
C THR A 8 17.74 -20.97 -46.17
N ASN A 9 18.40 -21.13 -47.32
CA ASN A 9 18.80 -20.02 -48.19
C ASN A 9 17.64 -19.37 -48.98
N LEU A 10 16.40 -19.72 -48.64
CA LEU A 10 15.17 -19.04 -49.09
C LEU A 10 14.53 -18.21 -47.97
N SER A 11 14.99 -18.38 -46.72
CA SER A 11 14.53 -17.59 -45.59
C SER A 11 15.31 -16.27 -45.52
N GLY A 12 14.63 -15.17 -45.20
CA GLY A 12 15.31 -13.88 -45.03
C GLY A 12 16.42 -13.93 -43.96
N PHE A 13 16.18 -14.67 -42.88
CA PHE A 13 17.19 -14.91 -41.84
C PHE A 13 18.41 -15.69 -42.35
N GLY A 14 18.19 -16.75 -43.14
CA GLY A 14 19.27 -17.57 -43.68
C GLY A 14 20.13 -16.80 -44.67
N CYS A 15 19.51 -16.07 -45.60
CA CYS A 15 20.24 -15.21 -46.54
C CYS A 15 21.06 -14.13 -45.81
N PHE A 16 20.46 -13.49 -44.78
CA PHE A 16 21.16 -12.49 -43.99
C PHE A 16 22.39 -13.07 -43.27
N MET A 17 22.25 -14.25 -42.66
CA MET A 17 23.36 -14.91 -41.96
C MET A 17 24.46 -15.40 -42.91
N GLU A 18 24.10 -15.88 -44.10
CA GLU A 18 25.03 -16.31 -45.13
C GLU A 18 25.89 -15.14 -45.67
N GLU A 19 25.31 -13.95 -45.77
CA GLU A 19 26.00 -12.75 -46.25
C GLU A 19 26.95 -12.13 -45.21
N HIS A 20 26.57 -12.19 -43.93
CA HIS A 20 27.26 -11.45 -42.85
C HIS A 20 28.17 -12.32 -41.96
N VAL A 21 28.03 -13.65 -41.98
CA VAL A 21 28.86 -14.56 -41.16
C VAL A 21 29.70 -15.47 -42.07
N SER A 22 31.02 -15.47 -41.91
CA SER A 22 31.91 -16.22 -42.83
C SER A 22 31.77 -17.74 -42.73
N ASP A 23 31.44 -18.26 -41.54
CA ASP A 23 31.25 -19.69 -41.26
C ASP A 23 30.03 -19.89 -40.33
N PRO A 24 28.79 -19.80 -40.85
CA PRO A 24 27.57 -19.85 -40.03
C PRO A 24 27.46 -21.14 -39.21
N ALA A 25 27.90 -22.28 -39.75
CA ALA A 25 27.82 -23.59 -39.11
C ALA A 25 28.69 -23.66 -37.83
N ALA A 26 29.87 -23.04 -37.83
CA ALA A 26 30.74 -22.96 -36.65
C ALA A 26 30.12 -22.15 -35.49
N TYR A 27 29.18 -21.25 -35.80
CA TYR A 27 28.38 -20.49 -34.85
C TYR A 27 27.02 -21.13 -34.54
N GLY A 28 26.73 -22.33 -35.07
CA GLY A 28 25.47 -23.04 -34.82
C GLY A 28 24.29 -22.58 -35.68
N ILE A 29 24.55 -21.90 -36.80
CA ILE A 29 23.56 -21.56 -37.81
C ILE A 29 23.76 -22.49 -39.01
N TYR A 30 22.87 -23.46 -39.17
CA TYR A 30 22.93 -24.42 -40.28
C TYR A 30 21.99 -23.98 -41.39
N ILE A 31 22.49 -23.77 -42.60
CA ILE A 31 21.71 -23.27 -43.72
C ILE A 31 21.57 -24.39 -44.74
N VAL A 32 20.36 -24.93 -44.89
CA VAL A 32 20.01 -25.94 -45.89
C VAL A 32 19.81 -25.24 -47.23
N ASP A 33 20.45 -25.76 -48.26
CA ASP A 33 20.27 -25.29 -49.62
C ASP A 33 18.96 -25.85 -50.19
N ARG A 34 17.98 -24.97 -50.32
CA ARG A 34 16.69 -25.24 -50.96
C ARG A 34 16.51 -24.47 -52.27
N ARG A 35 17.47 -23.61 -52.63
CA ARG A 35 17.41 -22.75 -53.82
C ARG A 35 18.06 -23.41 -55.02
N PHE A 36 19.15 -24.16 -54.81
CA PHE A 36 19.96 -24.73 -55.89
C PHE A 36 20.02 -26.27 -55.87
N ARG A 37 19.21 -26.92 -55.01
CA ARG A 37 19.17 -28.37 -54.83
C ARG A 37 17.75 -28.93 -54.93
N SER A 38 17.66 -30.22 -55.26
CA SER A 38 16.37 -30.92 -55.28
C SER A 38 15.80 -31.13 -53.87
N PRO A 39 14.48 -31.33 -53.70
CA PRO A 39 13.89 -31.58 -52.38
C PRO A 39 14.52 -32.77 -51.64
N GLU A 40 14.87 -33.83 -52.36
CA GLU A 40 15.51 -35.02 -51.79
C GLU A 40 16.93 -34.72 -51.29
N GLU A 41 17.71 -33.97 -52.07
CA GLU A 41 19.04 -33.51 -51.65
C GLU A 41 18.99 -32.58 -50.44
N SER A 42 18.00 -31.68 -50.37
CA SER A 42 17.77 -30.83 -49.20
C SER A 42 17.39 -31.64 -47.96
N CYS A 43 16.55 -32.67 -48.11
CA CYS A 43 16.19 -33.60 -47.03
C CYS A 43 17.41 -34.37 -46.52
N ASN A 44 18.26 -34.85 -47.43
CA ASN A 44 19.50 -35.53 -47.07
C ASN A 44 20.47 -34.60 -46.34
N GLN A 45 20.62 -33.35 -46.79
CA GLN A 45 21.45 -32.34 -46.13
C GLN A 45 20.94 -31.99 -44.73
N LEU A 46 19.62 -31.80 -44.57
CA LEU A 46 19.00 -31.56 -43.27
C LEU A 46 19.24 -32.73 -42.31
N THR A 47 19.04 -33.96 -42.79
CA THR A 47 19.28 -35.19 -42.02
C THR A 47 20.73 -35.27 -41.58
N GLN A 48 21.66 -34.94 -42.47
CA GLN A 48 23.09 -34.92 -42.15
C GLN A 48 23.42 -33.90 -41.05
N PHE A 49 22.86 -32.68 -41.09
CA PHE A 49 23.07 -31.69 -40.03
C PHE A 49 22.53 -32.15 -38.68
N MET A 50 21.32 -32.73 -38.66
CA MET A 50 20.72 -33.27 -37.43
C MET A 50 21.55 -34.42 -36.86
N PHE A 51 22.01 -35.33 -37.73
CA PHE A 51 22.85 -36.46 -37.34
C PHE A 51 24.20 -36.01 -36.76
N SER A 52 24.89 -35.08 -37.45
CA SER A 52 26.15 -34.50 -36.94
C SER A 52 25.98 -33.76 -35.62
N PHE A 53 24.83 -33.11 -35.38
CA PHE A 53 24.54 -32.46 -34.11
C PHE A 53 24.37 -33.47 -32.95
N CYS A 54 23.69 -34.60 -33.20
CA CYS A 54 23.52 -35.68 -32.22
C CYS A 54 24.86 -36.33 -31.80
N GLN A 55 25.85 -36.33 -32.69
CA GLN A 55 27.18 -36.89 -32.42
C GLN A 55 28.07 -35.97 -31.55
N GLN A 56 27.67 -34.73 -31.30
CA GLN A 56 28.48 -33.81 -30.50
C GLN A 56 28.54 -34.24 -29.03
N SER A 57 29.67 -33.99 -28.38
CA SER A 57 29.80 -34.10 -26.92
C SER A 57 29.09 -32.94 -26.20
N ARG A 58 28.82 -33.12 -24.90
CA ARG A 58 28.28 -32.04 -24.05
C ARG A 58 29.13 -30.77 -24.11
N ARG A 59 30.47 -30.91 -24.09
CA ARG A 59 31.41 -29.77 -24.17
C ARG A 59 31.30 -29.02 -25.50
N GLN A 60 31.23 -29.74 -26.61
CA GLN A 60 31.06 -29.14 -27.94
C GLN A 60 29.72 -28.39 -28.06
N ARG A 61 28.62 -28.96 -27.55
CA ARG A 61 27.32 -28.28 -27.52
C ARG A 61 27.34 -27.00 -26.70
N ILE A 62 28.00 -27.00 -25.53
CA ILE A 62 28.13 -25.79 -24.69
C ILE A 62 28.92 -24.70 -25.43
N ILE A 63 30.05 -25.05 -26.06
CA ILE A 63 30.88 -24.11 -26.83
C ILE A 63 30.07 -23.54 -28.01
N GLN A 64 29.37 -24.40 -28.76
CA GLN A 64 28.54 -23.97 -29.88
C GLN A 64 27.44 -23.02 -29.40
N ARG A 65 26.75 -23.34 -28.30
CA ARG A 65 25.72 -22.49 -27.67
C ARG A 65 26.25 -21.09 -27.33
N ASN A 66 27.45 -21.02 -26.74
CA ASN A 66 28.10 -19.76 -26.41
C ASN A 66 28.48 -18.96 -27.67
N ARG A 67 28.88 -19.62 -28.75
CA ARG A 67 29.12 -18.95 -30.04
C ARG A 67 27.83 -18.44 -30.67
N THR A 68 26.76 -19.24 -30.65
CA THR A 68 25.44 -18.82 -31.15
C THR A 68 24.89 -17.62 -30.37
N GLU A 69 25.14 -17.56 -29.07
CA GLU A 69 24.71 -16.44 -28.23
C GLU A 69 25.40 -15.12 -28.62
N ARG A 70 26.69 -15.15 -28.96
CA ARG A 70 27.44 -13.97 -29.45
C ARG A 70 26.90 -13.39 -30.77
N LEU A 71 26.20 -14.19 -31.58
CA LEU A 71 25.55 -13.68 -32.79
C LEU A 71 24.31 -12.83 -32.47
N SER A 72 23.81 -12.84 -31.24
CA SER A 72 22.62 -12.05 -30.89
C SER A 72 22.86 -10.54 -31.00
N ASP A 73 24.09 -10.07 -30.78
CA ASP A 73 24.47 -8.66 -30.96
C ASP A 73 24.30 -8.19 -32.41
N LEU A 74 24.60 -9.05 -33.39
CA LEU A 74 24.42 -8.78 -34.82
C LEU A 74 22.94 -8.54 -35.18
N LEU A 75 22.03 -9.21 -34.46
CA LEU A 75 20.60 -9.16 -34.68
C LEU A 75 19.90 -8.09 -33.84
N ASP A 76 20.65 -7.31 -33.05
CA ASP A 76 20.11 -6.23 -32.24
C ASP A 76 19.73 -5.01 -33.11
N TRP A 77 18.69 -4.29 -32.70
CA TRP A 77 18.25 -3.05 -33.37
C TRP A 77 19.32 -1.97 -33.41
N ARG A 78 20.31 -2.00 -32.52
CA ARG A 78 21.49 -1.14 -32.56
C ARG A 78 22.28 -1.29 -33.86
N TYR A 79 22.28 -2.48 -34.47
CA TYR A 79 22.92 -2.76 -35.75
C TYR A 79 21.91 -2.72 -36.90
N LEU A 80 20.78 -3.43 -36.78
CA LEU A 80 19.76 -3.51 -37.85
C LEU A 80 19.07 -2.17 -38.13
N GLY A 81 18.98 -1.28 -37.13
CA GLY A 81 18.39 0.05 -37.28
C GLY A 81 19.16 0.96 -38.26
N ARG A 82 20.43 0.65 -38.56
CA ARG A 82 21.23 1.39 -39.54
C ARG A 82 20.63 1.33 -40.95
N PHE A 83 19.99 0.21 -41.32
CA PHE A 83 19.31 0.07 -42.61
C PHE A 83 18.09 1.00 -42.72
N TYR A 84 17.36 1.21 -41.62
CA TYR A 84 16.24 2.16 -41.58
C TYR A 84 16.71 3.61 -41.67
N ILE A 85 17.80 3.95 -40.99
CA ILE A 85 18.43 5.27 -41.09
C ILE A 85 18.88 5.53 -42.53
N TYR A 86 19.56 4.55 -43.14
CA TYR A 86 19.99 4.63 -44.54
C TYR A 86 18.80 4.83 -45.48
N ALA A 87 17.72 4.07 -45.35
CA ALA A 87 16.53 4.21 -46.19
C ALA A 87 15.89 5.60 -46.08
N ARG A 88 15.85 6.19 -44.88
CA ARG A 88 15.35 7.56 -44.66
C ARG A 88 16.26 8.60 -45.31
N HIS A 89 17.58 8.48 -45.15
CA HIS A 89 18.52 9.37 -45.82
C HIS A 89 18.43 9.26 -47.34
N LEU A 90 18.26 8.05 -47.87
CA LEU A 90 18.06 7.81 -49.31
C LEU A 90 16.75 8.43 -49.82
N ALA A 91 15.67 8.35 -49.04
CA ALA A 91 14.41 9.00 -49.39
C ALA A 91 14.55 10.54 -49.41
N LEU A 92 15.25 11.10 -48.42
CA LEU A 92 15.52 12.54 -48.34
C LEU A 92 16.43 13.02 -49.46
N SER A 93 17.48 12.28 -49.81
CA SER A 93 18.38 12.66 -50.90
C SER A 93 17.68 12.60 -52.26
N ARG A 94 16.76 11.64 -52.46
CA ARG A 94 15.94 11.56 -53.68
C ARG A 94 14.88 12.65 -53.77
N SER A 95 14.29 13.04 -52.63
CA SER A 95 13.21 14.04 -52.59
C SER A 95 13.72 15.48 -52.57
N PHE A 96 14.89 15.70 -51.95
CA PHE A 96 15.49 17.02 -51.74
C PHE A 96 17.00 17.01 -52.05
N PRO A 97 17.38 16.78 -53.31
CA PRO A 97 18.79 16.60 -53.70
C PRO A 97 19.67 17.81 -53.38
N ASP A 98 19.13 19.03 -53.42
CA ASP A 98 19.89 20.26 -53.16
C ASP A 98 20.29 20.43 -51.68
N LYS A 99 19.56 19.80 -50.76
CA LYS A 99 19.76 19.92 -49.30
C LYS A 99 20.43 18.70 -48.68
N PHE A 100 20.24 17.53 -49.29
CA PHE A 100 20.75 16.26 -48.78
C PHE A 100 21.56 15.55 -49.87
N ASN A 101 22.88 15.71 -49.83
CA ASN A 101 23.78 15.01 -50.73
C ASN A 101 24.21 13.68 -50.09
N MET A 102 23.98 12.59 -50.80
CA MET A 102 24.34 11.24 -50.38
C MET A 102 24.88 10.52 -51.61
N ASP A 103 26.10 9.99 -51.53
CA ASP A 103 26.67 9.20 -52.61
C ASP A 103 25.91 7.85 -52.70
N PRO A 104 25.15 7.58 -53.77
CA PRO A 104 24.38 6.35 -53.91
C PRO A 104 25.26 5.11 -54.06
N LYS A 105 26.57 5.27 -54.34
CA LYS A 105 27.53 4.16 -54.46
C LYS A 105 28.40 3.98 -53.22
N ALA A 106 28.32 4.86 -52.22
CA ALA A 106 29.02 4.63 -50.97
C ALA A 106 28.43 3.39 -50.30
N PRO A 107 29.21 2.30 -50.14
CA PRO A 107 28.72 1.11 -49.46
C PRO A 107 28.25 1.53 -48.06
N LEU A 108 27.16 0.92 -47.58
CA LEU A 108 26.84 0.97 -46.15
C LEU A 108 28.15 0.63 -45.42
N LYS A 109 28.53 1.42 -44.42
CA LYS A 109 29.69 1.08 -43.58
C LYS A 109 29.39 -0.25 -42.88
N THR A 110 29.74 -1.36 -43.53
CA THR A 110 29.62 -2.74 -43.06
C THR A 110 30.78 -3.13 -42.16
N GLU A 111 31.69 -2.19 -41.86
CA GLU A 111 32.70 -2.34 -40.82
C GLU A 111 32.02 -2.74 -39.50
N GLY A 112 32.26 -3.99 -39.08
CA GLY A 112 31.67 -4.60 -37.88
C GLY A 112 30.53 -5.60 -38.12
N PHE A 113 30.07 -5.82 -39.37
CA PHE A 113 29.05 -6.83 -39.65
C PHE A 113 29.62 -8.21 -40.03
N ARG A 114 30.91 -8.30 -40.39
CA ARG A 114 31.54 -9.56 -40.77
C ARG A 114 32.09 -10.27 -39.54
N TYR A 115 31.39 -11.31 -39.08
CA TYR A 115 31.90 -12.17 -38.01
C TYR A 115 32.94 -13.14 -38.59
N PRO A 116 34.21 -13.08 -38.12
CA PRO A 116 35.24 -13.99 -38.59
C PRO A 116 35.05 -15.39 -38.03
N ARG A 117 35.77 -16.36 -38.60
CA ARG A 117 35.78 -17.74 -38.08
C ARG A 117 36.25 -17.75 -36.62
N PRO A 118 35.59 -18.52 -35.71
CA PRO A 118 35.99 -18.54 -34.30
C PRO A 118 37.42 -19.09 -34.13
N SER A 119 38.27 -18.40 -33.38
CA SER A 119 39.65 -18.80 -33.05
C SER A 119 39.77 -20.14 -32.30
N SER A 120 38.66 -20.65 -31.77
CA SER A 120 38.56 -21.94 -31.07
C SER A 120 38.25 -23.12 -32.01
N VAL A 121 38.34 -22.94 -33.32
CA VAL A 121 38.33 -24.02 -34.31
C VAL A 121 39.76 -24.19 -34.82
N PRO A 122 40.39 -25.37 -34.65
CA PRO A 122 41.76 -25.57 -35.12
C PRO A 122 41.86 -25.35 -36.63
N PRO A 123 42.95 -24.74 -37.14
CA PRO A 123 43.19 -24.67 -38.58
C PRO A 123 43.35 -26.09 -39.14
N SER A 124 42.87 -26.31 -40.37
CA SER A 124 43.02 -27.60 -41.07
C SER A 124 44.51 -27.96 -41.22
N PRO A 125 44.91 -29.25 -41.15
CA PRO A 125 46.30 -29.63 -41.00
C PRO A 125 47.07 -29.48 -42.33
N SER A 126 48.11 -28.64 -42.34
CA SER A 126 49.22 -28.72 -43.28
C SER A 126 50.39 -29.47 -42.63
N VAL A 127 50.61 -30.69 -43.13
CA VAL A 127 51.80 -31.55 -43.14
C VAL A 127 52.99 -31.22 -42.19
N SER A 128 53.19 -32.15 -41.25
CA SER A 128 54.38 -32.56 -40.46
C SER A 128 55.68 -31.74 -40.42
N LEU A 129 56.18 -31.50 -39.20
CA LEU A 129 57.53 -31.92 -38.72
C LEU A 129 57.65 -31.79 -37.17
N HIS A 130 58.38 -32.75 -36.56
CA HIS A 130 58.84 -32.86 -35.16
C HIS A 130 59.71 -31.64 -34.75
N SER A 131 59.95 -31.20 -33.49
CA SER A 131 60.30 -31.90 -32.23
C SER A 131 60.21 -30.93 -31.03
N THR A 132 60.29 -31.46 -29.81
CA THR A 132 60.32 -30.76 -28.49
C THR A 132 61.73 -30.21 -28.12
N PRO A 133 62.04 -29.74 -26.88
CA PRO A 133 62.38 -28.35 -26.55
C PRO A 133 63.81 -28.16 -25.96
N HIS A 134 64.31 -26.92 -25.83
CA HIS A 134 65.06 -26.37 -24.67
C HIS A 134 65.97 -25.17 -25.00
N HIS A 135 65.89 -24.16 -24.10
CA HIS A 135 66.92 -23.27 -23.54
C HIS A 135 68.21 -22.91 -24.30
N SER A 136 68.47 -21.60 -24.43
CA SER A 136 69.67 -20.93 -23.89
C SER A 136 69.61 -19.40 -24.08
N ASP A 137 70.14 -18.69 -23.09
CA ASP A 137 70.36 -17.24 -23.02
C ASP A 137 71.49 -16.73 -23.94
N ALA A 138 71.49 -15.39 -24.11
CA ALA A 138 72.58 -14.46 -24.47
C ALA A 138 72.88 -14.13 -25.96
N GLU A 139 72.47 -12.90 -26.33
CA GLU A 139 73.24 -11.79 -26.95
C GLU A 139 74.08 -12.05 -28.22
N ASP A 140 73.65 -11.54 -29.39
CA ASP A 140 74.15 -10.26 -29.98
C ASP A 140 73.68 -10.06 -31.45
N ASP A 141 73.23 -8.83 -31.71
CA ASP A 141 73.36 -7.94 -32.88
C ASP A 141 73.08 -8.31 -34.36
N ASP A 142 72.43 -7.31 -34.97
CA ASP A 142 72.49 -6.79 -36.34
C ASP A 142 71.44 -7.12 -37.43
N ASP A 143 70.82 -6.00 -37.86
CA ASP A 143 70.36 -5.58 -39.18
C ASP A 143 68.92 -5.89 -39.68
N ASP A 144 68.09 -4.85 -39.52
CA ASP A 144 67.39 -4.10 -40.60
C ASP A 144 66.51 -4.85 -41.61
N GLU A 145 65.19 -4.69 -41.53
CA GLU A 145 64.43 -3.62 -42.22
C GLU A 145 62.91 -3.82 -42.03
N GLU A 146 62.16 -2.74 -42.29
CA GLU A 146 60.78 -2.49 -41.90
C GLU A 146 59.71 -3.50 -42.38
N ASP A 147 58.82 -3.92 -41.46
CA ASP A 147 57.39 -4.08 -41.78
C ASP A 147 56.53 -3.68 -40.58
N ARG A 148 56.02 -2.45 -40.62
CA ARG A 148 55.16 -1.85 -39.58
C ARG A 148 53.77 -2.47 -39.61
N VAL A 149 53.53 -3.51 -38.79
CA VAL A 149 52.16 -3.89 -38.42
C VAL A 149 51.65 -2.90 -37.36
N VAL A 150 50.78 -1.99 -37.78
CA VAL A 150 50.03 -1.09 -36.89
C VAL A 150 49.04 -1.91 -36.06
N VAL A 151 49.43 -2.30 -34.85
CA VAL A 151 48.54 -2.89 -33.84
C VAL A 151 47.63 -1.79 -33.30
N ARG A 152 46.33 -1.87 -33.61
CA ARG A 152 45.36 -0.79 -33.38
C ARG A 152 44.55 -0.92 -32.08
N ASN A 153 44.78 -1.93 -31.25
CA ASN A 153 44.10 -2.06 -29.95
C ASN A 153 44.99 -2.71 -28.86
N PRO A 154 45.10 -2.11 -27.67
CA PRO A 154 45.98 -2.59 -26.60
C PRO A 154 45.44 -3.83 -25.85
N ASP A 155 44.20 -4.25 -26.08
CA ASP A 155 43.52 -5.28 -25.27
C ASP A 155 43.89 -6.74 -25.58
N GLU A 156 44.57 -6.99 -26.69
CA GLU A 156 44.86 -8.36 -27.17
C GLU A 156 46.21 -8.93 -26.69
N LEU A 157 46.98 -8.19 -25.89
CA LEU A 157 48.31 -8.61 -25.41
C LEU A 157 48.28 -9.33 -24.04
N PRO A 158 49.12 -10.36 -23.83
CA PRO A 158 49.24 -11.05 -22.54
C PRO A 158 49.79 -10.12 -21.43
N LEU A 159 49.33 -10.33 -20.19
CA LEU A 159 49.48 -9.40 -19.04
C LEU A 159 50.94 -8.98 -18.75
N HIS A 160 51.90 -9.89 -18.95
CA HIS A 160 53.33 -9.61 -18.77
C HIS A 160 53.90 -8.67 -19.84
N GLN A 161 53.44 -8.76 -21.10
CA GLN A 161 53.82 -7.82 -22.17
C GLN A 161 53.10 -6.47 -22.06
N LYS A 162 51.86 -6.46 -21.55
CA LYS A 162 51.11 -5.23 -21.24
C LYS A 162 51.78 -4.40 -20.13
N MET A 163 52.34 -5.03 -19.09
CA MET A 163 53.07 -4.33 -18.03
C MET A 163 54.30 -3.57 -18.54
N LEU A 164 54.99 -4.11 -19.55
CA LEU A 164 56.21 -3.52 -20.11
C LEU A 164 55.93 -2.40 -21.13
N LYS A 165 54.95 -2.58 -22.03
CA LYS A 165 54.64 -1.58 -23.07
C LYS A 165 53.63 -0.50 -22.64
N PHE A 166 52.70 -0.80 -21.73
CA PHE A 166 51.62 0.14 -21.32
C PHE A 166 51.27 0.01 -19.82
N PRO A 167 52.17 0.44 -18.91
CA PRO A 167 52.06 0.20 -17.47
C PRO A 167 50.80 0.83 -16.82
N LEU A 168 50.31 1.95 -17.37
CA LEU A 168 49.10 2.63 -16.88
C LEU A 168 47.80 1.87 -17.17
N ILE A 169 47.74 1.13 -18.28
CA ILE A 169 46.54 0.37 -18.68
C ILE A 169 46.42 -0.89 -17.82
N ALA A 170 47.54 -1.58 -17.58
CA ALA A 170 47.59 -2.75 -16.69
C ALA A 170 47.20 -2.40 -15.24
N LEU A 171 47.63 -1.23 -14.74
CA LEU A 171 47.26 -0.75 -13.39
C LEU A 171 45.76 -0.41 -13.25
N LEU A 172 45.13 0.09 -14.31
CA LEU A 172 43.68 0.36 -14.31
C LEU A 172 42.85 -0.93 -14.27
N GLU A 173 43.29 -1.98 -14.98
CA GLU A 173 42.63 -3.28 -15.02
C GLU A 173 42.76 -4.03 -13.68
N ILE A 174 43.94 -3.96 -13.04
CA ILE A 174 44.18 -4.48 -11.68
C ILE A 174 43.31 -3.75 -10.64
N LYS A 175 43.16 -2.42 -10.78
CA LYS A 175 42.26 -1.61 -9.94
C LYS A 175 40.81 -2.07 -10.08
N GLU A 176 40.32 -2.32 -11.29
CA GLU A 176 38.94 -2.78 -11.51
C GLU A 176 38.69 -4.16 -10.89
N HIS A 177 39.65 -5.09 -11.01
CA HIS A 177 39.59 -6.39 -10.35
C HIS A 177 39.59 -6.29 -8.82
N LEU A 178 40.40 -5.40 -8.25
CA LEU A 178 40.42 -5.12 -6.81
C LEU A 178 39.11 -4.49 -6.32
N ILE A 179 38.49 -3.62 -7.12
CA ILE A 179 37.18 -3.02 -6.81
C ILE A 179 36.08 -4.07 -6.86
N GLU A 180 36.07 -4.96 -7.85
CA GLU A 180 35.10 -6.06 -7.94
C GLU A 180 35.24 -7.02 -6.75
N TRP A 181 36.48 -7.38 -6.38
CA TRP A 181 36.78 -8.22 -5.23
C TRP A 181 36.34 -7.58 -3.91
N ALA A 182 36.65 -6.30 -3.71
CA ALA A 182 36.22 -5.53 -2.54
C ALA A 182 34.69 -5.40 -2.45
N SER A 183 34.01 -5.25 -3.59
CA SER A 183 32.53 -5.15 -3.63
C SER A 183 31.83 -6.46 -3.28
N ARG A 184 32.37 -7.61 -3.71
CA ARG A 184 31.79 -8.93 -3.42
C ARG A 184 32.12 -9.39 -2.00
N ALA A 185 33.37 -9.23 -1.55
CA ALA A 185 33.81 -9.69 -0.24
C ALA A 185 33.28 -8.82 0.92
N GLY A 186 33.23 -7.49 0.75
CA GLY A 186 32.78 -6.56 1.79
C GLY A 186 31.28 -6.67 2.11
N MET A 187 30.44 -6.94 1.10
CA MET A 187 28.99 -7.06 1.30
C MET A 187 28.59 -8.44 1.84
N GLN A 188 29.25 -9.51 1.38
CA GLN A 188 28.92 -10.89 1.77
C GLN A 188 29.26 -11.16 3.25
N TRP A 189 30.40 -10.70 3.75
CA TRP A 189 30.79 -10.91 5.15
C TRP A 189 29.90 -10.15 6.16
N LEU A 190 29.52 -8.91 5.85
CA LEU A 190 28.57 -8.12 6.68
C LEU A 190 27.16 -8.73 6.68
N SER A 191 26.69 -9.21 5.53
CA SER A 191 25.38 -9.87 5.42
C SER A 191 25.34 -11.26 6.08
N ALA A 192 26.49 -11.92 6.25
CA ALA A 192 26.60 -13.23 6.90
C ALA A 192 26.73 -13.15 8.43
N LEU A 193 27.21 -12.02 8.98
CA LEU A 193 27.37 -11.83 10.43
C LEU A 193 26.06 -11.47 11.15
N ILE A 194 25.08 -10.93 10.43
CA ILE A 194 23.79 -10.50 10.98
C ILE A 194 22.71 -11.47 10.49
N PRO A 195 22.10 -12.30 11.36
CA PRO A 195 20.99 -13.16 10.98
C PRO A 195 19.74 -12.29 10.77
N THR A 196 19.69 -11.57 9.65
CA THR A 196 18.64 -10.61 9.29
C THR A 196 17.26 -11.25 9.32
N HIS A 197 17.14 -12.52 8.98
CA HIS A 197 15.88 -13.26 9.06
C HIS A 197 15.40 -13.47 10.50
N HIS A 198 16.28 -13.78 11.44
CA HIS A 198 15.90 -13.96 12.85
C HIS A 198 15.62 -12.62 13.53
N VAL A 199 16.38 -11.58 13.20
CA VAL A 199 16.14 -10.22 13.70
C VAL A 199 14.85 -9.65 13.14
N ASN A 200 14.59 -9.78 11.84
CA ASN A 200 13.33 -9.35 11.23
C ASN A 200 12.14 -10.16 11.74
N ALA A 201 12.30 -11.46 11.98
CA ALA A 201 11.26 -12.29 12.59
C ALA A 201 11.00 -11.89 14.06
N LEU A 202 12.04 -11.62 14.85
CA LEU A 202 11.90 -11.13 16.23
C LEU A 202 11.25 -9.75 16.27
N ILE A 203 11.64 -8.82 15.38
CA ILE A 203 11.00 -7.52 15.23
C ILE A 203 9.54 -7.70 14.81
N PHE A 204 9.25 -8.61 13.88
CA PHE A 204 7.89 -8.90 13.43
C PHE A 204 7.03 -9.51 14.54
N PHE A 205 7.52 -10.53 15.26
CA PHE A 205 6.84 -11.12 16.41
C PHE A 205 6.66 -10.13 17.55
N PHE A 206 7.65 -9.26 17.78
CA PHE A 206 7.58 -8.20 18.77
C PHE A 206 6.54 -7.14 18.41
N ILE A 207 6.48 -6.73 17.14
CA ILE A 207 5.45 -5.84 16.62
C ILE A 207 4.08 -6.49 16.78
N ILE A 208 3.90 -7.75 16.33
CA ILE A 208 2.63 -8.48 16.45
C ILE A 208 2.19 -8.69 17.90
N SER A 209 3.13 -9.02 18.80
CA SER A 209 2.86 -9.26 20.22
C SER A 209 2.39 -7.99 20.94
N ASN A 210 2.77 -6.81 20.45
CA ASN A 210 2.41 -5.52 21.03
C ASN A 210 1.25 -4.82 20.28
N LEU A 211 0.79 -5.39 19.16
CA LEU A 211 -0.34 -4.87 18.39
C LEU A 211 -1.65 -5.37 19.00
N THR A 212 -2.43 -4.45 19.59
CA THR A 212 -3.76 -4.76 20.11
C THR A 212 -4.74 -5.02 18.96
N ILE A 213 -5.79 -5.79 19.23
CA ILE A 213 -6.86 -6.05 18.25
C ILE A 213 -7.48 -4.71 17.78
N GLU A 214 -7.69 -3.76 18.70
CA GLU A 214 -8.15 -2.39 18.42
C GLU A 214 -7.28 -1.65 17.37
N PHE A 215 -5.96 -1.84 17.43
CA PHE A 215 -5.06 -1.22 16.46
C PHE A 215 -5.23 -1.82 15.06
N PHE A 216 -5.46 -3.13 14.94
CA PHE A 216 -5.73 -3.75 13.64
C PHE A 216 -7.06 -3.25 13.04
N ILE A 217 -8.09 -3.08 13.87
CA ILE A 217 -9.39 -2.51 13.46
C ILE A 217 -9.23 -1.10 12.89
N PHE A 218 -8.37 -0.29 13.50
CA PHE A 218 -8.06 1.05 13.05
C PHE A 218 -7.16 1.07 11.78
N LEU A 219 -6.07 0.29 11.77
CA LEU A 219 -5.04 0.36 10.73
C LEU A 219 -5.45 -0.32 9.41
N ILE A 220 -6.13 -1.47 9.47
CA ILE A 220 -6.43 -2.27 8.28
C ILE A 220 -7.30 -1.50 7.27
N PRO A 221 -8.41 -0.86 7.65
CA PRO A 221 -9.23 -0.06 6.73
C PRO A 221 -8.45 1.10 6.10
N LEU A 222 -7.59 1.78 6.88
CA LEU A 222 -6.74 2.87 6.38
C LEU A 222 -5.72 2.37 5.34
N LEU A 223 -5.06 1.23 5.61
CA LEU A 223 -4.14 0.62 4.65
C LEU A 223 -4.85 0.21 3.35
N ILE A 224 -6.03 -0.42 3.47
CA ILE A 224 -6.83 -0.81 2.30
C ILE A 224 -7.22 0.43 1.49
N PHE A 225 -7.67 1.50 2.14
CA PHE A 225 -8.02 2.76 1.50
C PHE A 225 -6.83 3.37 0.74
N TYR A 226 -5.67 3.54 1.38
CA TYR A 226 -4.52 4.16 0.74
C TYR A 226 -3.92 3.30 -0.38
N LEU A 227 -3.81 1.98 -0.19
CA LEU A 227 -3.30 1.08 -1.23
C LEU A 227 -4.24 1.01 -2.44
N SER A 228 -5.56 0.98 -2.21
CA SER A 228 -6.55 1.00 -3.29
C SER A 228 -6.59 2.35 -4.01
N PHE A 229 -6.51 3.47 -3.29
CA PHE A 229 -6.41 4.81 -3.89
C PHE A 229 -5.13 4.96 -4.73
N PHE A 230 -4.00 4.48 -4.24
CA PHE A 230 -2.74 4.51 -4.99
C PHE A 230 -2.79 3.62 -6.24
N SER A 231 -3.37 2.43 -6.13
CA SER A 231 -3.65 1.55 -7.27
C SER A 231 -4.52 2.26 -8.31
N MET A 232 -5.58 2.95 -7.87
CA MET A 232 -6.48 3.73 -8.71
C MET A 232 -5.74 4.84 -9.48
N VAL A 233 -4.84 5.58 -8.81
CA VAL A 233 -3.98 6.60 -9.44
C VAL A 233 -3.01 6.00 -10.47
N ILE A 234 -2.40 4.85 -10.19
CA ILE A 234 -1.51 4.19 -11.17
C ILE A 234 -2.31 3.75 -12.39
N CYS A 235 -3.49 3.17 -12.19
CA CYS A 235 -4.36 2.74 -13.28
C CYS A 235 -4.77 3.91 -14.17
N THR A 236 -5.08 5.09 -13.62
CA THR A 236 -5.46 6.26 -14.43
C THR A 236 -4.31 6.82 -15.23
N LEU A 237 -3.11 6.90 -14.63
CA LEU A 237 -1.91 7.27 -15.36
C LEU A 237 -1.62 6.32 -16.53
N ARG A 238 -1.90 5.02 -16.38
CA ARG A 238 -1.80 4.07 -17.49
C ARG A 238 -2.88 4.25 -18.54
N VAL A 239 -4.11 4.56 -18.13
CA VAL A 239 -5.17 4.92 -19.08
C VAL A 239 -4.73 6.10 -19.95
N PHE A 240 -4.06 7.10 -19.37
CA PHE A 240 -3.52 8.24 -20.14
C PHE A 240 -2.33 7.87 -21.04
N GLN A 241 -1.48 6.93 -20.60
CA GLN A 241 -0.42 6.42 -21.47
C GLN A 241 -1.01 5.67 -22.68
N ASN A 242 -2.05 4.88 -22.45
CA ASN A 242 -2.74 4.14 -23.50
C ASN A 242 -3.52 5.06 -24.45
N SER A 243 -4.13 6.15 -23.94
CA SER A 243 -4.79 7.13 -24.80
C SER A 243 -3.81 7.83 -25.73
N LYS A 244 -2.60 8.16 -25.25
CA LYS A 244 -1.53 8.69 -26.10
C LYS A 244 -1.02 7.66 -27.11
N ALA A 245 -0.89 6.39 -26.71
CA ALA A 245 -0.54 5.31 -27.63
C ALA A 245 -1.60 5.13 -28.74
N TRP A 246 -2.88 5.33 -28.41
CA TRP A 246 -3.97 5.34 -29.38
C TRP A 246 -3.83 6.46 -30.41
N GLU A 247 -3.45 7.68 -30.01
CA GLU A 247 -3.20 8.77 -30.96
C GLU A 247 -2.09 8.43 -31.96
N HIS A 248 -1.00 7.82 -31.49
CA HIS A 248 0.08 7.34 -32.35
C HIS A 248 -0.38 6.21 -33.28
N PHE A 249 -1.16 5.27 -32.77
CA PHE A 249 -1.76 4.19 -33.56
C PHE A 249 -2.67 4.77 -34.66
N ARG A 250 -3.54 5.73 -34.32
CA ARG A 250 -4.45 6.38 -35.26
C ARG A 250 -3.71 7.14 -36.35
N ALA A 251 -2.68 7.91 -35.98
CA ALA A 251 -1.82 8.59 -36.94
C ALA A 251 -1.11 7.61 -37.90
N LEU A 252 -0.71 6.45 -37.39
CA LEU A 252 -0.12 5.38 -38.19
C LEU A 252 -1.15 4.72 -39.11
N THR A 253 -2.35 4.41 -38.63
CA THR A 253 -3.41 3.80 -39.44
C THR A 253 -3.93 4.73 -40.51
N ASP A 254 -4.04 6.04 -40.23
CA ASP A 254 -4.43 7.05 -41.23
C ASP A 254 -3.39 7.14 -42.36
N LEU A 255 -2.10 7.05 -42.00
CA LEU A 255 -1.02 6.98 -42.99
C LEU A 255 -1.09 5.69 -43.81
N LEU A 256 -1.26 4.54 -43.16
CA LEU A 256 -1.37 3.23 -43.82
C LEU A 256 -2.58 3.13 -44.75
N ALA A 257 -3.72 3.70 -44.36
CA ALA A 257 -4.94 3.75 -45.17
C ALA A 257 -4.72 4.49 -46.50
N HIS A 258 -3.76 5.41 -46.56
CA HIS A 258 -3.39 6.09 -47.80
C HIS A 258 -2.62 5.16 -48.77
N PHE A 259 -1.86 4.19 -48.24
CA PHE A 259 -1.06 3.25 -49.05
C PHE A 259 -1.83 1.97 -49.39
N GLU A 260 -2.75 1.52 -48.53
CA GLU A 260 -3.50 0.28 -48.72
C GLU A 260 -4.99 0.48 -48.38
N PRO A 261 -5.82 0.87 -49.38
CA PRO A 261 -7.22 1.23 -49.15
C PRO A 261 -8.13 0.04 -48.77
N GLY A 262 -7.61 -1.19 -48.80
CA GLY A 262 -8.33 -2.41 -48.38
C GLY A 262 -8.13 -2.78 -46.89
N LEU A 263 -7.40 -1.98 -46.12
CA LEU A 263 -7.12 -2.28 -44.71
C LEU A 263 -8.38 -2.09 -43.85
N ASP A 264 -8.81 -3.13 -43.13
CA ASP A 264 -9.95 -3.07 -42.22
C ASP A 264 -9.59 -2.34 -40.91
N LEU A 265 -9.75 -1.02 -40.94
CA LEU A 265 -9.48 -0.12 -39.83
C LEU A 265 -10.36 -0.41 -38.61
N GLU A 266 -11.61 -0.84 -38.81
CA GLU A 266 -12.52 -1.10 -37.70
C GLU A 266 -12.06 -2.30 -36.87
N GLN A 267 -11.60 -3.36 -37.53
CA GLN A 267 -11.09 -4.54 -36.83
C GLN A 267 -9.80 -4.21 -36.07
N ALA A 268 -8.92 -3.40 -36.65
CA ALA A 268 -7.67 -2.99 -36.01
C ALA A 268 -7.91 -2.09 -34.78
N GLU A 269 -8.83 -1.12 -34.87
CA GLU A 269 -9.29 -0.30 -33.74
C GLU A 269 -9.88 -1.18 -32.62
N THR A 270 -10.69 -2.17 -32.98
CA THR A 270 -11.33 -3.07 -32.01
C THR A 270 -10.29 -3.93 -31.28
N ASN A 271 -9.35 -4.53 -32.01
CA ASN A 271 -8.28 -5.34 -31.43
C ASN A 271 -7.37 -4.53 -30.49
N PHE A 272 -7.05 -3.29 -30.86
CA PHE A 272 -6.26 -2.40 -30.01
C PHE A 272 -7.04 -2.06 -28.72
N GLY A 273 -8.34 -1.79 -28.82
CA GLY A 273 -9.20 -1.53 -27.66
C GLY A 273 -9.23 -2.70 -26.68
N TRP A 274 -9.41 -3.93 -27.16
CA TRP A 274 -9.43 -5.14 -26.32
C TRP A 274 -8.10 -5.41 -25.62
N THR A 275 -6.99 -5.23 -26.31
CA THR A 275 -5.64 -5.46 -25.74
C THR A 275 -5.29 -4.45 -24.63
N HIS A 276 -5.88 -3.26 -24.65
CA HIS A 276 -5.61 -2.18 -23.69
C HIS A 276 -6.74 -1.97 -22.66
N LEU A 277 -7.68 -2.93 -22.51
CA LEU A 277 -8.78 -2.85 -21.56
C LEU A 277 -8.36 -3.15 -20.10
N GLU A 278 -7.27 -3.89 -19.90
CA GLU A 278 -6.80 -4.37 -18.60
C GLU A 278 -6.70 -3.26 -17.51
N PRO A 279 -6.14 -2.06 -17.76
CA PRO A 279 -6.04 -1.01 -16.75
C PRO A 279 -7.41 -0.48 -16.28
N TYR A 280 -8.43 -0.49 -17.15
CA TYR A 280 -9.78 -0.06 -16.80
C TYR A 280 -10.45 -1.03 -15.84
N LEU A 281 -10.23 -2.35 -16.01
CA LEU A 281 -10.75 -3.36 -15.10
C LEU A 281 -10.13 -3.22 -13.70
N TYR A 282 -8.81 -3.03 -13.63
CA TYR A 282 -8.14 -2.80 -12.35
C TYR A 282 -8.51 -1.48 -11.69
N PHE A 283 -8.78 -0.45 -12.50
CA PHE A 283 -9.33 0.80 -12.00
C PHE A 283 -10.68 0.59 -11.33
N LEU A 284 -11.64 -0.06 -12.01
CA LEU A 284 -12.97 -0.34 -11.46
C LEU A 284 -12.90 -1.20 -10.19
N LEU A 285 -12.04 -2.21 -10.16
CA LEU A 285 -11.81 -3.02 -8.96
C LEU A 285 -11.23 -2.19 -7.81
N SER A 286 -10.30 -1.27 -8.10
CA SER A 286 -9.73 -0.36 -7.09
C SER A 286 -10.79 0.58 -6.52
N VAL A 287 -11.69 1.10 -7.36
CA VAL A 287 -12.82 1.95 -6.93
C VAL A 287 -13.69 1.23 -5.92
N VAL A 288 -14.01 -0.05 -6.15
CA VAL A 288 -14.78 -0.86 -5.19
C VAL A 288 -14.10 -0.86 -3.82
N PHE A 289 -12.80 -1.16 -3.76
CA PHE A 289 -12.07 -1.15 -2.48
C PHE A 289 -12.03 0.24 -1.83
N VAL A 290 -11.86 1.33 -2.58
CA VAL A 290 -11.89 2.70 -2.06
C VAL A 290 -13.25 3.02 -1.45
N VAL A 291 -14.34 2.74 -2.17
CA VAL A 291 -15.71 3.05 -1.77
C VAL A 291 -16.11 2.26 -0.51
N PHE A 292 -15.75 0.98 -0.40
CA PHE A 292 -16.07 0.17 0.79
C PHE A 292 -15.18 0.48 2.00
N SER A 293 -13.92 0.87 1.79
CA SER A 293 -13.00 1.17 2.90
C SER A 293 -13.16 2.58 3.47
N PHE A 294 -13.56 3.56 2.65
CA PHE A 294 -13.74 4.95 3.09
C PHE A 294 -14.71 5.16 4.28
N PRO A 295 -15.92 4.56 4.34
CA PRO A 295 -16.83 4.73 5.48
C PRO A 295 -16.36 4.00 6.74
N VAL A 296 -15.49 2.99 6.60
CA VAL A 296 -14.95 2.18 7.72
C VAL A 296 -13.69 2.81 8.31
N ALA A 297 -12.92 3.52 7.48
CA ALA A 297 -11.67 4.15 7.89
C ALA A 297 -11.91 5.42 8.71
N ASP A 298 -11.02 5.66 9.69
CA ASP A 298 -11.06 6.87 10.49
C ASP A 298 -10.73 8.11 9.63
N LYS A 299 -11.72 8.99 9.48
CA LYS A 299 -11.66 10.19 8.65
C LYS A 299 -10.63 11.21 9.14
N SER A 300 -10.25 11.18 10.42
CA SER A 300 -9.22 12.09 10.97
C SER A 300 -7.85 11.88 10.34
N TRP A 301 -7.56 10.67 9.86
CA TRP A 301 -6.30 10.30 9.23
C TRP A 301 -6.32 10.40 7.70
N ILE A 302 -7.46 10.78 7.12
CA ILE A 302 -7.63 10.92 5.68
C ILE A 302 -7.65 12.42 5.33
N PRO A 303 -6.67 12.95 4.59
CA PRO A 303 -6.64 14.35 4.19
C PRO A 303 -7.62 14.60 3.04
N CYS A 304 -8.92 14.58 3.32
CA CYS A 304 -10.00 14.71 2.33
C CYS A 304 -9.83 15.94 1.42
N SER A 305 -9.37 17.06 1.95
CA SER A 305 -9.19 18.29 1.17
C SER A 305 -8.09 18.18 0.10
N GLU A 306 -6.98 17.49 0.41
CA GLU A 306 -5.88 17.25 -0.56
C GLU A 306 -6.28 16.20 -1.58
N LEU A 307 -6.96 15.14 -1.13
CA LEU A 307 -7.46 14.08 -2.01
C LEU A 307 -8.55 14.59 -2.96
N ALA A 308 -9.39 15.55 -2.53
CA ALA A 308 -10.35 16.23 -3.40
C ALA A 308 -9.64 17.00 -4.54
N ALA A 309 -8.53 17.68 -4.25
CA ALA A 309 -7.75 18.38 -5.27
C ALA A 309 -7.11 17.39 -6.27
N VAL A 310 -6.59 16.26 -5.78
CA VAL A 310 -6.07 15.17 -6.62
C VAL A 310 -7.18 14.58 -7.48
N ALA A 311 -8.37 14.34 -6.92
CA ALA A 311 -9.52 13.83 -7.65
C ALA A 311 -9.96 14.80 -8.75
N LEU A 312 -10.08 16.09 -8.43
CA LEU A 312 -10.41 17.13 -9.40
C LEU A 312 -9.39 17.20 -10.55
N PHE A 313 -8.09 17.10 -10.24
CA PHE A 313 -7.03 17.04 -11.26
C PHE A 313 -7.20 15.84 -12.19
N PHE A 314 -7.50 14.66 -11.64
CA PHE A 314 -7.75 13.46 -12.45
C PHE A 314 -9.05 13.52 -13.25
N THR A 315 -10.11 14.15 -12.73
CA THR A 315 -11.34 14.41 -13.49
C THR A 315 -11.06 15.29 -14.72
N ILE A 316 -10.35 16.41 -14.54
CA ILE A 316 -10.04 17.34 -15.65
C ILE A 316 -9.14 16.66 -16.68
N THR A 317 -8.08 16.00 -16.24
CA THR A 317 -7.14 15.32 -17.15
C THR A 317 -7.79 14.13 -17.85
N ALA A 318 -8.65 13.37 -17.17
CA ALA A 318 -9.42 12.30 -17.79
C ALA A 318 -10.37 12.84 -18.86
N PHE A 319 -11.12 13.91 -18.57
CA PHE A 319 -12.00 14.55 -19.54
C PHE A 319 -11.26 15.01 -20.79
N LEU A 320 -10.09 15.65 -20.64
CA LEU A 320 -9.26 16.09 -21.76
C LEU A 320 -8.68 14.93 -22.57
N SER A 321 -8.49 13.76 -21.95
CA SER A 321 -7.98 12.56 -22.61
C SER A 321 -9.02 11.77 -23.41
N LEU A 322 -10.32 12.11 -23.31
CA LEU A 322 -11.38 11.41 -24.05
C LEU A 322 -11.32 11.67 -25.56
N HIS A 323 -11.67 10.65 -26.34
CA HIS A 323 -11.73 10.72 -27.81
C HIS A 323 -12.71 11.79 -28.33
N ALA A 324 -12.36 12.47 -29.42
CA ALA A 324 -13.13 13.56 -30.03
C ALA A 324 -14.60 13.20 -30.36
N SER A 325 -14.88 11.95 -30.76
CA SER A 325 -16.25 11.48 -31.03
C SER A 325 -17.09 11.31 -29.75
N ALA A 326 -16.45 11.01 -28.62
CA ALA A 326 -17.09 10.86 -27.31
C ALA A 326 -17.25 12.21 -26.59
N GLN A 327 -16.41 13.21 -26.91
CA GLN A 327 -16.36 14.50 -26.21
C GLN A 327 -17.71 15.24 -26.18
N LEU A 328 -18.54 15.15 -27.22
CA LEU A 328 -19.84 15.84 -27.23
C LEU A 328 -20.81 15.29 -26.17
N PHE A 329 -20.95 13.97 -26.09
CA PHE A 329 -21.82 13.31 -25.11
C PHE A 329 -21.20 13.37 -23.72
N ALA A 330 -19.89 13.17 -23.61
CA ALA A 330 -19.15 13.27 -22.36
C ALA A 330 -19.21 14.68 -21.76
N ARG A 331 -19.15 15.74 -22.57
CA ARG A 331 -19.30 17.13 -22.09
C ARG A 331 -20.67 17.38 -21.50
N LYS A 332 -21.74 16.88 -22.16
CA LYS A 332 -23.11 16.99 -21.63
C LYS A 332 -23.26 16.20 -20.34
N ALA A 333 -22.70 15.00 -20.28
CA ALA A 333 -22.74 14.14 -19.11
C ALA A 333 -22.02 14.78 -17.92
N LEU A 334 -20.77 15.23 -18.12
CA LEU A 334 -19.98 15.90 -17.08
C LEU A 334 -20.64 17.20 -16.60
N LEU A 335 -21.23 17.99 -17.50
CA LEU A 335 -21.96 19.20 -17.12
C LEU A 335 -23.18 18.87 -16.24
N THR A 336 -23.91 17.80 -16.59
CA THR A 336 -25.08 17.35 -15.84
C THR A 336 -24.68 16.85 -14.45
N GLU A 337 -23.56 16.12 -14.37
CA GLU A 337 -22.96 15.61 -13.14
C GLU A 337 -22.49 16.74 -12.21
N VAL A 338 -21.71 17.70 -12.74
CA VAL A 338 -21.26 18.88 -11.98
C VAL A 338 -22.45 19.70 -11.50
N LEU A 339 -23.50 19.85 -12.32
CA LEU A 339 -24.71 20.57 -11.91
C LEU A 339 -25.47 19.83 -10.79
N SER A 340 -25.56 18.50 -10.87
CA SER A 340 -26.13 17.67 -9.81
C SER A 340 -25.33 17.75 -8.50
N GLY A 341 -24.00 17.65 -8.58
CA GLY A 341 -23.10 17.82 -7.44
C GLY A 341 -23.12 19.23 -6.85
N ALA A 342 -23.26 20.27 -7.68
CA ALA A 342 -23.44 21.63 -7.20
C ALA A 342 -24.75 21.77 -6.42
N CYS A 343 -25.84 21.14 -6.89
CA CYS A 343 -27.11 21.12 -6.18
C CYS A 343 -26.99 20.42 -4.82
N SER A 344 -26.26 19.30 -4.71
CA SER A 344 -26.05 18.64 -3.40
C SER A 344 -25.21 19.51 -2.45
N LEU A 345 -24.23 20.26 -2.96
CA LEU A 345 -23.40 21.17 -2.17
C LEU A 345 -24.18 22.40 -1.68
N THR A 346 -25.27 22.81 -2.34
CA THR A 346 -26.09 23.94 -1.88
C THR A 346 -26.71 23.73 -0.49
N GLN A 347 -26.79 22.48 -0.01
CA GLN A 347 -27.25 22.18 1.35
C GLN A 347 -26.27 22.64 2.44
N LEU A 348 -24.99 22.88 2.10
CA LEU A 348 -23.98 23.41 3.03
C LEU A 348 -24.00 24.95 3.15
N LEU A 349 -24.80 25.65 2.34
CA LEU A 349 -24.87 27.11 2.37
C LEU A 349 -25.69 27.62 3.57
N PRO A 350 -25.34 28.79 4.13
CA PRO A 350 -26.08 29.39 5.24
C PRO A 350 -27.53 29.71 4.86
N GLU A 351 -28.42 29.70 5.86
CA GLU A 351 -29.88 29.96 5.78
C GLU A 351 -30.25 31.23 4.97
N THR A 352 -29.35 32.21 4.87
CA THR A 352 -29.56 33.48 4.14
C THR A 352 -29.69 33.32 2.62
N LEU A 353 -29.20 32.23 2.04
CA LEU A 353 -29.25 31.94 0.60
C LEU A 353 -30.33 30.90 0.24
N TRP A 354 -31.55 31.06 0.79
CA TRP A 354 -32.66 30.11 0.65
C TRP A 354 -32.97 29.71 -0.81
N LEU A 355 -32.90 30.67 -1.75
CA LEU A 355 -33.14 30.48 -3.17
C LEU A 355 -32.17 29.48 -3.82
N LEU A 356 -30.91 29.47 -3.38
CA LEU A 356 -29.90 28.51 -3.85
C LEU A 356 -30.11 27.13 -3.22
N ARG A 357 -30.62 27.08 -1.98
CA ARG A 357 -30.86 25.83 -1.23
C ARG A 357 -32.01 25.02 -1.83
N VAL A 358 -33.03 25.67 -2.39
CA VAL A 358 -34.19 25.01 -3.05
C VAL A 358 -33.74 24.10 -4.20
N LEU A 359 -32.64 24.43 -4.90
CA LEU A 359 -32.08 23.59 -5.97
C LEU A 359 -31.58 22.23 -5.47
N GLY A 360 -31.13 22.16 -4.21
CA GLY A 360 -30.65 20.95 -3.56
C GLY A 360 -31.69 20.18 -2.75
N MET A 361 -32.93 20.66 -2.65
CA MET A 361 -33.96 20.01 -1.83
C MET A 361 -34.60 18.82 -2.56
N THR A 362 -34.86 17.76 -1.81
CA THR A 362 -35.71 16.64 -2.24
C THR A 362 -37.16 17.00 -1.91
N PHE A 363 -38.02 17.10 -2.93
CA PHE A 363 -39.41 17.53 -2.76
C PHE A 363 -40.31 16.39 -2.27
N ILE A 364 -40.08 15.16 -2.74
CA ILE A 364 -40.89 13.99 -2.37
C ILE A 364 -39.95 12.78 -2.21
N THR A 365 -40.07 12.03 -1.12
CA THR A 365 -39.36 10.77 -0.90
C THR A 365 -40.35 9.61 -0.96
N VAL A 366 -40.22 8.72 -1.94
CA VAL A 366 -41.10 7.57 -2.14
C VAL A 366 -40.36 6.29 -1.75
N PRO A 367 -40.79 5.54 -0.72
CA PRO A 367 -40.19 4.25 -0.40
C PRO A 367 -40.54 3.23 -1.49
N VAL A 368 -39.53 2.55 -2.03
CA VAL A 368 -39.64 1.47 -3.02
C VAL A 368 -39.27 0.16 -2.30
N GLY A 369 -40.23 -0.39 -1.54
CA GLY A 369 -40.02 -1.55 -0.66
C GLY A 369 -39.33 -1.18 0.67
N ASP A 370 -38.80 -2.19 1.38
CA ASP A 370 -38.24 -2.02 2.74
C ASP A 370 -36.81 -1.45 2.76
N VAL A 371 -36.10 -1.52 1.63
CA VAL A 371 -34.64 -1.25 1.56
C VAL A 371 -34.27 -0.04 0.71
N LEU A 372 -35.16 0.43 -0.18
CA LEU A 372 -34.84 1.50 -1.14
C LEU A 372 -35.78 2.69 -0.98
N VAL A 373 -35.21 3.90 -1.07
CA VAL A 373 -35.98 5.15 -1.09
C VAL A 373 -35.63 5.92 -2.36
N LEU A 374 -36.65 6.28 -3.14
CA LEU A 374 -36.56 7.13 -4.31
C LEU A 374 -36.76 8.58 -3.89
N ASN A 375 -35.76 9.44 -4.15
CA ASN A 375 -35.87 10.86 -3.82
C ASN A 375 -36.18 11.65 -5.10
N MET A 376 -37.34 12.29 -5.15
CA MET A 376 -37.79 13.11 -6.27
C MET A 376 -37.41 14.58 -6.02
N GLY A 377 -36.52 15.11 -6.85
CA GLY A 377 -35.98 16.47 -6.78
C GLY A 377 -35.33 16.89 -8.10
N ILE A 378 -34.90 18.14 -8.22
CA ILE A 378 -34.10 18.60 -9.39
C ILE A 378 -32.84 17.72 -9.60
N PRO A 379 -32.09 17.34 -8.54
CA PRO A 379 -30.94 16.46 -8.69
C PRO A 379 -31.29 15.08 -9.27
N CYS A 380 -32.48 14.55 -8.97
CA CYS A 380 -32.96 13.27 -9.48
C CYS A 380 -33.21 13.31 -11.00
N PHE A 381 -33.82 14.38 -11.52
CA PHE A 381 -34.00 14.56 -12.96
C PHE A 381 -32.67 14.72 -13.70
N LEU A 382 -31.71 15.45 -13.12
CA LEU A 382 -30.36 15.58 -13.66
C LEU A 382 -29.64 14.22 -13.70
N TYR A 383 -29.72 13.44 -12.63
CA TYR A 383 -29.11 12.11 -12.58
C TYR A 383 -29.80 11.11 -13.53
N GLY A 384 -31.13 11.21 -13.72
CA GLY A 384 -31.85 10.47 -14.77
C GLY A 384 -31.40 10.86 -16.18
N HIS A 385 -31.15 12.15 -16.43
CA HIS A 385 -30.56 12.62 -17.69
C HIS A 385 -29.13 12.08 -17.90
N LEU A 386 -28.33 12.00 -16.83
CA LEU A 386 -27.01 11.38 -16.87
C LEU A 386 -27.08 9.91 -17.30
N PHE A 387 -27.97 9.10 -16.69
CA PHE A 387 -28.16 7.70 -17.09
C PHE A 387 -28.60 7.56 -18.56
N TYR A 388 -29.48 8.45 -19.04
CA TYR A 388 -29.84 8.49 -20.46
C TYR A 388 -28.63 8.76 -21.36
N LEU A 389 -27.76 9.71 -21.00
CA LEU A 389 -26.53 10.01 -21.76
C LEU A 389 -25.55 8.83 -21.73
N LEU A 390 -25.36 8.18 -20.58
CA LEU A 390 -24.53 6.97 -20.45
C LEU A 390 -25.03 5.85 -21.37
N PHE A 391 -26.34 5.62 -21.40
CA PHE A 391 -26.94 4.62 -22.28
C PHE A 391 -26.77 4.96 -23.77
N ARG A 392 -26.93 6.24 -24.14
CA ARG A 392 -26.68 6.71 -25.51
C ARG A 392 -25.23 6.54 -25.92
N MET A 393 -24.27 6.80 -25.02
CA MET A 393 -22.85 6.55 -25.27
C MET A 393 -22.54 5.07 -25.48
N ALA A 394 -23.21 4.18 -24.73
CA ALA A 394 -23.08 2.74 -24.92
C ALA A 394 -23.58 2.29 -26.29
N GLN A 395 -24.75 2.77 -26.72
CA GLN A 395 -25.40 2.39 -27.99
C GLN A 395 -24.66 2.83 -29.25
N LEU A 396 -23.68 3.74 -29.17
CA LEU A 396 -22.92 4.19 -30.32
C LEU A 396 -22.27 3.02 -31.07
N ARG A 397 -22.37 3.03 -32.40
CA ARG A 397 -21.83 1.99 -33.31
C ARG A 397 -22.24 0.55 -32.93
N GLY A 398 -23.50 0.34 -32.50
CA GLY A 398 -24.02 -0.99 -32.20
C GLY A 398 -23.41 -1.61 -30.95
N PHE A 399 -23.46 -0.89 -29.81
CA PHE A 399 -22.86 -1.29 -28.52
C PHE A 399 -21.32 -1.32 -28.44
N LYS A 400 -20.62 -1.12 -29.58
CA LYS A 400 -19.15 -0.93 -29.60
C LYS A 400 -18.73 0.33 -28.81
N GLY A 401 -19.61 1.31 -28.65
CA GLY A 401 -19.39 2.52 -27.83
C GLY A 401 -19.15 2.24 -26.34
N THR A 402 -19.49 1.04 -25.85
CA THR A 402 -19.28 0.64 -24.46
C THR A 402 -17.79 0.73 -24.06
N TYR A 403 -16.89 0.11 -24.82
CA TYR A 403 -15.46 0.11 -24.50
C TYR A 403 -14.73 1.35 -25.03
N LEU A 404 -15.19 1.92 -26.15
CA LEU A 404 -14.58 3.09 -26.78
C LEU A 404 -14.92 4.43 -26.11
N CYS A 405 -16.13 4.56 -25.55
CA CYS A 405 -16.64 5.84 -25.05
C CYS A 405 -17.11 5.77 -23.59
N LEU A 406 -17.92 4.75 -23.24
CA LEU A 406 -18.51 4.65 -21.90
C LEU A 406 -17.45 4.31 -20.84
N VAL A 407 -16.66 3.26 -21.02
CA VAL A 407 -15.63 2.83 -20.03
C VAL A 407 -14.61 3.94 -19.74
N PRO A 408 -14.06 4.67 -20.74
CA PRO A 408 -13.22 5.84 -20.48
C PRO A 408 -13.95 6.97 -19.75
N TYR A 409 -15.23 7.21 -20.07
CA TYR A 409 -16.04 8.20 -19.34
C TYR A 409 -16.28 7.80 -17.88
N LEU A 410 -16.46 6.51 -17.58
CA LEU A 410 -16.62 6.03 -16.20
C LEU A 410 -15.42 6.36 -15.31
N VAL A 411 -14.21 6.44 -15.88
CA VAL A 411 -13.02 6.91 -15.15
C VAL A 411 -13.20 8.38 -14.75
N CYS A 412 -13.68 9.23 -15.66
CA CYS A 412 -13.96 10.64 -15.37
C CYS A 412 -15.06 10.80 -14.30
N PHE A 413 -16.18 10.07 -14.49
CA PHE A 413 -17.32 10.04 -13.57
C PHE A 413 -16.90 9.65 -12.15
N THR A 414 -16.20 8.53 -11.99
CA THR A 414 -15.77 8.06 -10.66
C THR A 414 -14.83 9.04 -9.94
N TRP A 415 -13.90 9.70 -10.64
CA TRP A 415 -13.08 10.75 -10.02
C TRP A 415 -13.88 11.98 -9.63
N CYS A 416 -14.88 12.35 -10.42
CA CYS A 416 -15.76 13.49 -10.11
C CYS A 416 -16.65 13.18 -8.89
N GLU A 417 -17.26 12.00 -8.82
CA GLU A 417 -18.02 11.56 -7.64
C GLU A 417 -17.15 11.46 -6.37
N LEU A 418 -15.93 10.91 -6.48
CA LEU A 418 -14.97 10.90 -5.36
C LEU A 418 -14.59 12.31 -4.92
N CYS A 419 -14.43 13.25 -5.85
CA CYS A 419 -14.19 14.65 -5.54
C CYS A 419 -15.33 15.23 -4.70
N LEU A 420 -16.59 15.00 -5.08
CA LEU A 420 -17.77 15.45 -4.32
C LEU A 420 -17.81 14.83 -2.92
N VAL A 421 -17.55 13.53 -2.79
CA VAL A 421 -17.50 12.82 -1.50
C VAL A 421 -16.42 13.39 -0.58
N PHE A 422 -15.22 13.64 -1.11
CA PHE A 422 -14.12 14.21 -0.33
C PHE A 422 -14.37 15.66 0.05
N LEU A 423 -14.99 16.46 -0.84
CA LEU A 423 -15.39 17.84 -0.54
C LEU A 423 -16.42 17.88 0.59
N ASN A 424 -17.43 17.00 0.57
CA ASN A 424 -18.46 16.94 1.60
C ASN A 424 -17.91 16.57 3.00
N ASN A 425 -16.82 15.79 3.06
CA ASN A 425 -16.14 15.42 4.31
C ASN A 425 -14.92 16.32 4.62
N SER A 426 -14.68 17.38 3.87
CA SER A 426 -13.51 18.25 4.06
C SER A 426 -13.79 19.35 5.08
N THR A 427 -12.75 19.74 5.84
CA THR A 427 -12.84 20.89 6.73
C THR A 427 -12.53 22.18 5.96
N PRO A 428 -13.17 23.31 6.30
CA PRO A 428 -12.91 24.59 5.63
C PRO A 428 -11.45 25.04 5.80
N ILE A 429 -10.82 24.72 6.94
CA ILE A 429 -9.39 24.98 7.20
C ILE A 429 -8.52 24.14 6.25
N GLY A 430 -8.88 22.88 6.02
CA GLY A 430 -8.19 22.00 5.08
C GLY A 430 -8.28 22.50 3.64
N LEU A 431 -9.44 23.01 3.22
CA LEU A 431 -9.65 23.64 1.91
C LEU A 431 -8.81 24.90 1.71
N ILE A 432 -8.74 25.77 2.72
CA ILE A 432 -7.87 26.97 2.65
C ILE A 432 -6.40 26.54 2.54
N ARG A 433 -5.98 25.55 3.35
CA ARG A 433 -4.62 24.99 3.30
C ARG A 433 -4.28 24.42 1.93
N THR A 434 -5.17 23.66 1.30
CA THR A 434 -4.93 23.08 -0.03
C THR A 434 -4.84 24.16 -1.09
N CYS A 435 -5.74 25.14 -1.09
CA CYS A 435 -5.72 26.26 -2.03
C CYS A 435 -4.43 27.07 -1.92
N VAL A 436 -4.02 27.43 -0.70
CA VAL A 436 -2.76 28.15 -0.45
C VAL A 436 -1.56 27.28 -0.82
N GLY A 437 -1.56 26.00 -0.45
CA GLY A 437 -0.50 25.04 -0.75
C GLY A 437 -0.28 24.86 -2.25
N TYR A 438 -1.36 24.69 -3.03
CA TYR A 438 -1.29 24.59 -4.49
C TYR A 438 -0.83 25.90 -5.13
N PHE A 439 -1.33 27.04 -4.66
CA PHE A 439 -0.88 28.35 -5.14
C PHE A 439 0.63 28.55 -4.89
N LEU A 440 1.11 28.24 -3.69
CA LEU A 440 2.53 28.27 -3.37
C LEU A 440 3.33 27.24 -4.18
N PHE A 441 2.81 26.05 -4.43
CA PHE A 441 3.49 25.06 -5.26
C PHE A 441 3.68 25.53 -6.71
N ILE A 442 2.66 26.16 -7.30
CA ILE A 442 2.71 26.64 -8.69
C ILE A 442 3.62 27.87 -8.82
N PHE A 443 3.59 28.80 -7.86
CA PHE A 443 4.30 30.08 -7.96
C PHE A 443 5.62 30.14 -7.17
N ALA A 444 5.67 29.60 -5.95
CA ALA A 444 6.84 29.72 -5.09
C ALA A 444 7.96 28.73 -5.45
N LEU A 445 7.63 27.51 -5.89
CA LEU A 445 8.64 26.49 -6.23
C LEU A 445 9.49 26.87 -7.46
N PRO A 446 8.90 27.39 -8.56
CA PRO A 446 9.68 27.93 -9.68
C PRO A 446 10.51 29.17 -9.31
N VAL A 447 9.97 30.06 -8.46
CA VAL A 447 10.71 31.26 -8.00
C VAL A 447 11.86 30.87 -7.06
N LEU A 448 11.66 29.89 -6.19
CA LEU A 448 12.68 29.35 -5.30
C LEU A 448 13.76 28.61 -6.08
N SER A 449 13.41 27.82 -7.10
CA SER A 449 14.39 27.14 -7.94
C SER A 449 15.20 28.14 -8.78
N LEU A 450 14.56 29.21 -9.29
CA LEU A 450 15.23 30.31 -9.98
C LEU A 450 16.15 31.10 -9.02
N GLY A 451 15.69 31.36 -7.80
CA GLY A 451 16.46 32.05 -6.76
C GLY A 451 17.65 31.24 -6.26
N LEU A 452 17.50 29.92 -6.07
CA LEU A 452 18.59 29.02 -5.74
C LEU A 452 19.60 28.90 -6.89
N ALA A 453 19.14 28.84 -8.15
CA ALA A 453 20.01 28.88 -9.32
C ALA A 453 20.78 30.20 -9.42
N ALA A 454 20.12 31.34 -9.16
CA ALA A 454 20.76 32.66 -9.15
C ALA A 454 21.78 32.80 -8.01
N MET A 455 21.45 32.35 -6.79
CA MET A 455 22.39 32.29 -5.66
C MET A 455 23.60 31.42 -5.97
N LEU A 456 23.39 30.25 -6.59
CA LEU A 456 24.47 29.35 -7.00
C LEU A 456 25.36 29.99 -8.07
N MET A 457 24.77 30.70 -9.04
CA MET A 457 25.50 31.46 -10.06
C MET A 457 26.28 32.63 -9.47
N ILE A 458 25.69 33.39 -8.55
CA ILE A 458 26.38 34.49 -7.83
C ILE A 458 27.52 33.92 -7.01
N GLN A 459 27.31 32.82 -6.29
CA GLN A 459 28.33 32.17 -5.49
C GLN A 459 29.46 31.58 -6.37
N LEU A 460 29.14 31.04 -7.54
CA LEU A 460 30.13 30.61 -8.55
C LEU A 460 30.95 31.77 -9.09
N VAL A 461 30.33 32.92 -9.37
CA VAL A 461 31.03 34.12 -9.86
C VAL A 461 31.87 34.75 -8.75
N GLN A 462 31.36 34.83 -7.53
CA GLN A 462 32.07 35.38 -6.37
C GLN A 462 33.24 34.47 -5.95
N TRP A 463 33.11 33.17 -6.16
CA TRP A 463 34.17 32.17 -5.99
C TRP A 463 35.21 32.23 -7.13
N PHE A 464 34.78 32.46 -8.37
CA PHE A 464 35.67 32.64 -9.52
C PHE A 464 36.52 33.92 -9.43
N LEU A 465 35.98 34.98 -8.83
CA LEU A 465 36.69 36.25 -8.63
C LEU A 465 37.67 36.26 -7.47
N THR A 466 37.62 35.28 -6.56
CA THR A 466 38.35 35.37 -5.27
C THR A 466 39.64 34.57 -5.18
N LEU A 467 39.97 33.58 -6.02
CA LEU A 467 41.13 32.71 -5.71
C LEU A 467 41.96 32.17 -6.88
N GLU A 468 43.28 32.27 -6.68
CA GLU A 468 44.38 31.69 -7.45
C GLU A 468 44.32 30.15 -7.54
N VAL A 469 44.65 29.64 -8.73
CA VAL A 469 44.26 28.34 -9.32
C VAL A 469 44.68 27.09 -8.53
N THR A 470 45.65 27.17 -7.63
CA THR A 470 46.31 25.98 -7.04
C THR A 470 45.69 25.48 -5.74
N LYS A 471 45.02 26.33 -4.94
CA LYS A 471 44.40 25.92 -3.66
C LYS A 471 43.00 25.30 -3.80
N MET A 472 42.43 25.42 -4.99
CA MET A 472 41.03 25.10 -5.29
C MET A 472 40.85 23.66 -5.82
N ALA A 473 41.85 23.11 -6.51
CA ALA A 473 41.80 21.72 -7.00
C ALA A 473 41.77 20.70 -5.83
N VAL A 474 42.51 20.99 -4.76
CA VAL A 474 42.66 20.06 -3.62
C VAL A 474 41.41 20.01 -2.75
N THR A 475 40.77 21.16 -2.50
CA THR A 475 39.54 21.24 -1.68
C THR A 475 38.30 20.75 -2.43
N LEU A 476 38.22 21.01 -3.74
CA LEU A 476 37.13 20.52 -4.59
C LEU A 476 37.14 18.99 -4.72
N VAL A 477 38.31 18.37 -4.88
CA VAL A 477 38.42 16.90 -4.98
C VAL A 477 38.08 16.22 -3.65
N VAL A 478 38.53 16.78 -2.51
CA VAL A 478 38.32 16.17 -1.18
C VAL A 478 36.87 16.32 -0.69
N CYS A 479 36.15 17.37 -1.07
CA CYS A 479 34.75 17.56 -0.66
C CYS A 479 33.73 17.01 -1.67
N PHE A 480 34.04 16.98 -2.98
CA PHE A 480 33.12 16.50 -4.01
C PHE A 480 32.99 14.97 -3.99
N VAL A 481 34.08 14.24 -3.73
CA VAL A 481 34.09 12.77 -3.77
C VAL A 481 33.20 12.13 -2.69
N PRO A 482 33.22 12.55 -1.39
CA PRO A 482 32.33 12.00 -0.38
C PRO A 482 30.85 12.35 -0.60
N VAL A 483 30.57 13.56 -1.11
CA VAL A 483 29.21 14.03 -1.38
C VAL A 483 28.62 13.32 -2.60
N VAL A 484 29.40 13.14 -3.67
CA VAL A 484 28.99 12.36 -4.85
C VAL A 484 28.86 10.89 -4.53
N LEU A 485 29.73 10.28 -3.72
CA LEU A 485 29.56 8.90 -3.24
C LEU A 485 28.31 8.74 -2.37
N ARG A 486 28.00 9.71 -1.50
CA ARG A 486 26.80 9.69 -0.65
C ARG A 486 25.51 9.96 -1.43
N LEU A 487 25.54 10.81 -2.46
CA LEU A 487 24.41 10.97 -3.38
C LEU A 487 24.26 9.75 -4.31
N TRP A 488 25.34 9.19 -4.84
CA TRP A 488 25.30 8.03 -5.74
C TRP A 488 24.75 6.78 -5.04
N THR A 489 25.12 6.58 -3.77
CA THR A 489 24.63 5.45 -2.95
C THR A 489 23.17 5.62 -2.50
N ARG A 490 22.64 6.84 -2.38
CA ARG A 490 21.26 7.10 -1.93
C ARG A 490 20.27 7.43 -3.06
N PHE A 491 20.73 7.95 -4.20
CA PHE A 491 19.91 8.43 -5.34
C PHE A 491 20.00 7.56 -6.61
N SER A 492 20.68 6.40 -6.58
CA SER A 492 20.65 5.41 -7.67
C SER A 492 19.27 4.78 -7.90
N LEU A 493 18.31 4.98 -6.98
CA LEU A 493 16.90 4.83 -7.27
C LEU A 493 16.41 6.08 -8.00
N ASN A 494 16.73 6.15 -9.28
CA ASN A 494 16.23 7.15 -10.19
C ASN A 494 14.68 7.15 -10.06
N PRO A 495 14.03 8.21 -9.54
CA PRO A 495 12.60 8.19 -9.22
C PRO A 495 11.78 7.89 -10.48
N ILE A 496 12.29 8.27 -11.65
CA ILE A 496 11.73 7.95 -12.97
C ILE A 496 11.83 6.46 -13.28
N ARG A 497 12.93 5.78 -12.91
CA ARG A 497 13.09 4.33 -13.07
C ARG A 497 12.24 3.57 -12.05
N VAL A 498 12.10 4.08 -10.83
CA VAL A 498 11.18 3.54 -9.82
C VAL A 498 9.73 3.74 -10.24
N PHE A 499 9.32 4.91 -10.73
CA PHE A 499 7.99 5.15 -11.30
C PHE A 499 7.74 4.29 -12.54
N ARG A 500 8.72 4.14 -13.43
CA ARG A 500 8.63 3.28 -14.62
C ARG A 500 8.58 1.80 -14.26
N SER A 501 9.26 1.40 -13.19
CA SER A 501 9.21 0.05 -12.61
C SER A 501 7.89 -0.20 -11.86
N LEU A 502 7.36 0.78 -11.13
CA LEU A 502 6.04 0.77 -10.49
C LEU A 502 4.89 0.70 -11.52
N SER A 503 5.12 1.29 -12.70
CA SER A 503 4.21 1.27 -13.83
C SER A 503 4.13 -0.10 -14.53
N HIS A 504 4.83 -1.14 -14.06
CA HIS A 504 4.69 -2.49 -14.64
C HIS A 504 3.44 -3.21 -14.10
N SER A 505 2.68 -3.90 -14.95
CA SER A 505 1.35 -4.46 -14.59
C SER A 505 1.35 -5.42 -13.40
N SER A 506 2.51 -6.02 -13.10
CA SER A 506 2.71 -6.89 -11.95
C SER A 506 2.45 -6.25 -10.59
N ILE A 507 2.72 -4.95 -10.39
CA ILE A 507 2.62 -4.34 -9.04
C ILE A 507 1.16 -4.03 -8.67
N VAL A 508 0.40 -3.44 -9.60
CA VAL A 508 -1.05 -3.20 -9.40
C VAL A 508 -1.78 -4.53 -9.19
N LYS A 509 -1.46 -5.55 -9.99
CA LYS A 509 -1.96 -6.92 -9.81
C LYS A 509 -1.65 -7.45 -8.41
N LEU A 510 -0.40 -7.31 -7.95
CA LEU A 510 0.03 -7.77 -6.63
C LEU A 510 -0.75 -7.04 -5.53
N ILE A 511 -0.86 -5.71 -5.59
CA ILE A 511 -1.65 -4.92 -4.63
C ILE A 511 -3.09 -5.41 -4.57
N LEU A 512 -3.76 -5.56 -5.71
CA LEU A 512 -5.17 -5.99 -5.75
C LEU A 512 -5.36 -7.43 -5.26
N VAL A 513 -4.43 -8.33 -5.56
CA VAL A 513 -4.45 -9.70 -5.02
C VAL A 513 -4.32 -9.67 -3.50
N TRP A 514 -3.38 -8.91 -2.94
CA TRP A 514 -3.25 -8.77 -1.49
C TRP A 514 -4.48 -8.12 -0.85
N LEU A 515 -5.05 -7.08 -1.47
CA LEU A 515 -6.28 -6.45 -0.98
C LEU A 515 -7.45 -7.43 -0.95
N SER A 516 -7.63 -8.21 -2.02
CA SER A 516 -8.68 -9.24 -2.07
C SER A 516 -8.46 -10.34 -1.02
N ALA A 517 -7.22 -10.78 -0.80
CA ALA A 517 -6.89 -11.78 0.21
C ALA A 517 -7.10 -11.26 1.64
N VAL A 518 -6.70 -10.02 1.93
CA VAL A 518 -6.92 -9.37 3.21
C VAL A 518 -8.42 -9.17 3.46
N LEU A 519 -9.18 -8.71 2.47
CA LEU A 519 -10.62 -8.53 2.62
C LEU A 519 -11.34 -9.87 2.84
N LEU A 520 -10.93 -10.93 2.14
CA LEU A 520 -11.48 -12.27 2.34
C LEU A 520 -11.12 -12.82 3.73
N PHE A 521 -9.88 -12.61 4.19
CA PHE A 521 -9.46 -12.98 5.54
C PHE A 521 -10.24 -12.21 6.61
N CYS A 522 -10.41 -10.90 6.45
CA CYS A 522 -11.22 -10.06 7.34
C CYS A 522 -12.69 -10.50 7.32
N TRP A 523 -13.25 -10.82 6.16
CA TRP A 523 -14.62 -11.33 6.05
C TRP A 523 -14.79 -12.66 6.80
N MET A 524 -13.86 -13.60 6.63
CA MET A 524 -13.85 -14.87 7.36
C MET A 524 -13.67 -14.67 8.87
N TYR A 525 -12.83 -13.73 9.28
CA TYR A 525 -12.63 -13.39 10.69
C TYR A 525 -13.89 -12.76 11.28
N VAL A 526 -14.49 -11.77 10.61
CA VAL A 526 -15.72 -11.10 11.04
C VAL A 526 -16.86 -12.12 11.16
N TYR A 527 -17.07 -12.96 10.14
CA TYR A 527 -18.08 -14.02 10.16
C TYR A 527 -17.88 -15.01 11.30
N ARG A 528 -16.62 -15.33 11.66
CA ARG A 528 -16.30 -16.19 12.81
C ARG A 528 -16.39 -15.47 14.16
N SER A 529 -16.20 -14.15 14.15
CA SER A 529 -16.27 -13.29 15.33
C SER A 529 -17.69 -12.79 15.64
N GLU A 530 -18.66 -13.01 14.73
CA GLU A 530 -20.07 -12.84 15.04
C GLU A 530 -20.41 -13.79 16.20
N GLY A 531 -20.46 -13.21 17.40
CA GLY A 531 -20.99 -13.85 18.59
C GLY A 531 -22.49 -14.11 18.44
N MET A 532 -23.05 -14.80 19.43
CA MET A 532 -24.48 -15.10 19.49
C MET A 532 -25.32 -13.82 19.36
N LYS A 533 -26.45 -13.88 18.66
CA LYS A 533 -27.41 -12.77 18.62
C LYS A 533 -27.86 -12.46 20.05
N VAL A 534 -27.65 -11.22 20.48
CA VAL A 534 -27.95 -10.78 21.84
C VAL A 534 -29.43 -10.36 21.92
N TYR A 535 -30.17 -10.87 22.90
CA TYR A 535 -31.58 -10.54 23.10
C TYR A 535 -31.80 -9.84 24.45
N ASN A 536 -32.41 -8.66 24.44
CA ASN A 536 -32.84 -8.01 25.67
C ASN A 536 -33.96 -8.84 26.32
N SER A 537 -33.74 -9.29 27.54
CA SER A 537 -34.70 -10.12 28.26
C SER A 537 -35.10 -9.53 29.59
N PRO A 538 -36.40 -9.57 29.94
CA PRO A 538 -36.91 -9.08 31.23
C PRO A 538 -36.62 -10.06 32.40
N LEU A 539 -35.70 -11.01 32.22
CA LEU A 539 -35.42 -12.06 33.19
C LEU A 539 -34.81 -11.47 34.47
N THR A 540 -35.50 -11.65 35.59
CA THR A 540 -35.05 -11.14 36.89
C THR A 540 -34.07 -12.10 37.57
N TRP A 541 -33.23 -11.58 38.47
CA TRP A 541 -32.29 -12.43 39.22
C TRP A 541 -32.96 -13.56 40.03
N PRO A 542 -34.08 -13.33 40.74
CA PRO A 542 -34.77 -14.40 41.48
C PRO A 542 -35.25 -15.54 40.57
N GLU A 543 -35.78 -15.21 39.39
CA GLU A 543 -36.20 -16.21 38.39
C GLU A 543 -35.01 -17.02 37.88
N TYR A 544 -33.92 -16.35 37.52
CA TYR A 544 -32.68 -17.02 37.10
C TYR A 544 -32.09 -17.90 38.21
N SER A 545 -32.02 -17.40 39.45
CA SER A 545 -31.43 -18.12 40.60
C SER A 545 -32.24 -19.37 40.98
N ASN A 546 -33.56 -19.36 40.79
CA ASN A 546 -34.38 -20.55 41.03
C ASN A 546 -34.10 -21.66 40.01
N ILE A 547 -33.89 -21.33 38.74
CA ILE A 547 -33.69 -22.31 37.65
C ILE A 547 -32.22 -22.74 37.54
N CYS A 548 -31.28 -21.82 37.75
CA CYS A 548 -29.85 -22.01 37.49
C CYS A 548 -28.96 -21.89 38.74
N GLY A 549 -29.54 -21.64 39.91
CA GLY A 549 -28.80 -21.44 41.14
C GLY A 549 -28.71 -22.68 42.04
N PRO A 550 -28.36 -22.48 43.32
CA PRO A 550 -28.04 -23.57 44.25
C PRO A 550 -29.20 -24.50 44.60
N MET A 551 -30.45 -24.07 44.40
CA MET A 551 -31.62 -24.93 44.59
C MET A 551 -31.72 -25.97 43.46
N ALA A 552 -31.47 -25.56 42.22
CA ALA A 552 -31.51 -26.45 41.06
C ALA A 552 -30.43 -27.53 41.09
N TRP A 553 -29.25 -27.26 41.68
CA TRP A 553 -28.19 -28.27 41.87
C TRP A 553 -28.53 -29.34 42.91
N LYS A 554 -29.46 -29.02 43.83
CA LYS A 554 -29.93 -29.98 44.85
C LYS A 554 -30.99 -30.91 44.26
N GLU A 555 -31.82 -30.40 43.35
CA GLU A 555 -32.87 -31.16 42.67
C GLU A 555 -32.35 -31.95 41.46
N SER A 556 -31.35 -31.41 40.74
CA SER A 556 -30.76 -32.00 39.53
C SER A 556 -29.23 -31.94 39.59
N ASN A 557 -28.54 -32.85 38.91
CA ASN A 557 -27.07 -32.83 38.87
C ASN A 557 -26.58 -31.52 38.23
N MET A 558 -25.51 -30.92 38.78
CA MET A 558 -24.93 -29.65 38.30
C MET A 558 -24.73 -29.65 36.78
N ALA A 559 -24.20 -30.73 36.20
CA ALA A 559 -24.01 -30.83 34.75
C ALA A 559 -25.33 -30.77 33.95
N GLN A 560 -26.41 -31.36 34.47
CA GLN A 560 -27.73 -31.28 33.83
C GLN A 560 -28.31 -29.87 33.96
N THR A 561 -28.15 -29.22 35.12
CA THR A 561 -28.52 -27.81 35.30
C THR A 561 -27.76 -26.90 34.34
N GLN A 562 -26.46 -27.13 34.12
CA GLN A 562 -25.65 -26.33 33.18
C GLN A 562 -26.14 -26.47 31.73
N ILE A 563 -26.50 -27.69 31.30
CA ILE A 563 -27.08 -27.95 29.97
C ILE A 563 -28.45 -27.26 29.82
N LEU A 564 -29.29 -27.28 30.86
CA LEU A 564 -30.57 -26.57 30.83
C LEU A 564 -30.35 -25.05 30.75
N CYS A 565 -29.44 -24.53 31.56
CA CYS A 565 -29.14 -23.10 31.63
C CYS A 565 -28.39 -22.59 30.39
N SER A 566 -27.70 -23.43 29.62
CA SER A 566 -27.10 -23.01 28.35
C SER A 566 -28.12 -22.53 27.32
N HIS A 567 -29.41 -22.87 27.47
CA HIS A 567 -30.47 -22.30 26.63
C HIS A 567 -30.71 -20.79 26.86
N LEU A 568 -30.21 -20.23 27.97
CA LEU A 568 -30.28 -18.80 28.26
C LEU A 568 -29.05 -18.03 27.75
N GLU A 569 -28.14 -18.69 27.04
CA GLU A 569 -26.93 -18.06 26.49
C GLU A 569 -27.27 -17.00 25.43
N GLY A 570 -26.68 -15.81 25.53
CA GLY A 570 -26.94 -14.67 24.64
C GLY A 570 -28.07 -13.73 25.10
N HIS A 571 -28.73 -14.00 26.23
CA HIS A 571 -29.70 -13.06 26.81
C HIS A 571 -28.96 -11.91 27.53
N ARG A 572 -29.27 -10.66 27.18
CA ARG A 572 -28.84 -9.46 27.91
C ARG A 572 -29.84 -9.18 29.03
N VAL A 573 -29.34 -9.15 30.26
CA VAL A 573 -30.13 -8.95 31.48
C VAL A 573 -29.61 -7.76 32.27
N THR A 574 -30.51 -7.07 32.96
CA THR A 574 -30.21 -5.93 33.84
C THR A 574 -30.65 -6.26 35.25
N TRP A 575 -29.71 -6.31 36.19
CA TRP A 575 -29.97 -6.66 37.57
C TRP A 575 -29.43 -5.60 38.53
N THR A 576 -30.02 -5.53 39.72
CA THR A 576 -29.57 -4.67 40.81
C THR A 576 -28.88 -5.49 41.88
N GLY A 577 -27.70 -5.06 42.31
CA GLY A 577 -26.91 -5.71 43.35
C GLY A 577 -26.31 -4.70 44.33
N ARG A 578 -25.99 -5.14 45.55
CA ARG A 578 -25.19 -4.38 46.50
C ARG A 578 -23.71 -4.68 46.28
N PHE A 579 -22.93 -3.63 46.09
CA PHE A 579 -21.49 -3.75 45.91
C PHE A 579 -20.82 -4.27 47.19
N LYS A 580 -20.11 -5.39 47.13
CA LYS A 580 -19.33 -5.91 48.27
C LYS A 580 -17.90 -5.40 48.22
N TYR A 581 -17.17 -5.80 47.18
CA TYR A 581 -15.79 -5.39 46.94
C TYR A 581 -15.42 -5.56 45.46
N VAL A 582 -14.34 -4.90 45.06
CA VAL A 582 -13.68 -5.08 43.76
C VAL A 582 -12.24 -5.51 43.97
N ARG A 583 -11.75 -6.42 43.13
CA ARG A 583 -10.34 -6.80 43.09
C ARG A 583 -9.79 -6.71 41.67
N VAL A 584 -8.51 -6.41 41.55
CA VAL A 584 -7.78 -6.52 40.27
C VAL A 584 -7.43 -7.99 40.07
N THR A 585 -7.81 -8.55 38.92
CA THR A 585 -7.48 -9.94 38.54
C THR A 585 -6.25 -10.03 37.68
N ASP A 586 -6.10 -9.09 36.75
CA ASP A 586 -5.04 -9.09 35.75
C ASP A 586 -4.64 -7.66 35.41
N ILE A 587 -3.36 -7.46 35.11
CA ILE A 587 -2.77 -6.17 34.76
C ILE A 587 -1.97 -6.36 33.49
N GLU A 588 -2.47 -5.81 32.39
CA GLU A 588 -1.79 -5.85 31.10
C GLU A 588 -1.02 -4.55 30.88
N ASN A 589 0.29 -4.64 30.69
CA ASN A 589 1.13 -3.49 30.31
C ASN A 589 2.10 -3.90 29.20
N GLY A 590 1.66 -3.71 27.95
CA GLY A 590 2.44 -4.01 26.74
C GLY A 590 3.81 -3.32 26.73
N PRO A 591 3.90 -1.99 26.94
CA PRO A 591 5.17 -1.27 27.00
C PRO A 591 6.14 -1.81 28.07
N GLN A 592 5.65 -2.19 29.25
CA GLN A 592 6.50 -2.77 30.29
C GLN A 592 7.09 -4.13 29.85
N SER A 593 6.31 -4.98 29.19
CA SER A 593 6.78 -6.27 28.66
C SER A 593 7.89 -6.08 27.63
N VAL A 594 7.76 -5.08 26.77
CA VAL A 594 8.79 -4.68 25.78
C VAL A 594 10.06 -4.22 26.45
N ILE A 595 9.94 -3.32 27.43
CA ILE A 595 11.09 -2.75 28.13
C ILE A 595 11.84 -3.82 28.92
N ASN A 596 11.14 -4.81 29.48
CA ASN A 596 11.75 -5.93 30.17
C ASN A 596 12.57 -6.86 29.26
N LEU A 597 12.34 -6.85 27.95
CA LEU A 597 13.12 -7.63 26.98
C LEU A 597 14.46 -6.94 26.62
N MET A 598 14.58 -5.64 26.88
CA MET A 598 15.78 -4.87 26.56
C MET A 598 16.88 -5.00 27.64
N PRO A 599 18.17 -4.78 27.30
CA PRO A 599 19.24 -4.70 28.29
C PRO A 599 18.95 -3.65 29.36
N VAL A 600 19.33 -3.92 30.62
CA VAL A 600 18.95 -3.13 31.81
C VAL A 600 19.16 -1.62 31.63
N PHE A 601 20.30 -1.21 31.08
CA PHE A 601 20.61 0.21 30.81
C PHE A 601 19.60 0.88 29.86
N LEU A 602 19.29 0.23 28.73
CA LEU A 602 18.35 0.76 27.75
C LEU A 602 16.90 0.70 28.29
N GLY A 603 16.58 -0.38 29.01
CA GLY A 603 15.30 -0.54 29.68
C GLY A 603 15.03 0.58 30.68
N ASP A 604 15.97 0.89 31.58
CA ASP A 604 15.80 1.92 32.60
C ASP A 604 15.68 3.33 32.00
N TRP A 605 16.48 3.63 30.97
CA TRP A 605 16.35 4.86 30.21
C TRP A 605 14.95 4.99 29.56
N MET A 606 14.46 3.93 28.91
CA MET A 606 13.13 3.90 28.30
C MET A 606 12.00 4.00 29.33
N ARG A 607 12.15 3.39 30.52
CA ARG A 607 11.18 3.52 31.64
C ARG A 607 11.06 4.96 32.10
N CYS A 608 12.15 5.72 32.12
CA CYS A 608 12.10 7.13 32.51
C CYS A 608 11.65 8.06 31.37
N LEU A 609 11.94 7.71 30.11
CA LEU A 609 11.53 8.52 28.96
C LEU A 609 10.01 8.51 28.75
N TYR A 610 9.38 7.34 28.87
CA TYR A 610 7.93 7.15 28.64
C TYR A 610 7.12 7.01 29.93
N GLY A 611 7.77 6.75 31.06
CA GLY A 611 7.12 6.61 32.36
C GLY A 611 7.23 7.86 33.22
N GLU A 612 6.95 7.69 34.50
CA GLU A 612 6.99 8.74 35.52
C GLU A 612 7.98 8.33 36.61
N PRO A 613 8.76 9.27 37.17
CA PRO A 613 9.61 8.99 38.32
C PRO A 613 8.74 8.76 39.55
N TYR A 614 9.15 7.84 40.44
CA TYR A 614 8.49 7.75 41.74
C TYR A 614 8.74 9.05 42.54
N PRO A 615 7.73 9.55 43.28
CA PRO A 615 7.89 10.75 44.10
C PRO A 615 8.86 10.52 45.26
N SER A 616 9.68 11.52 45.59
CA SER A 616 10.57 11.53 46.75
C SER A 616 9.78 11.76 48.05
N CYS A 617 10.09 11.03 49.11
CA CYS A 617 9.48 11.24 50.42
C CYS A 617 10.24 12.39 51.04
N GLU A 618 9.60 13.54 51.17
CA GLU A 618 10.09 14.54 52.11
C GLU A 618 9.92 13.99 53.51
N GLU A 619 11.02 13.60 54.13
CA GLU A 619 11.06 13.47 55.58
C GLU A 619 10.96 14.89 56.13
N VAL A 620 9.83 15.20 56.77
CA VAL A 620 9.70 16.43 57.55
C VAL A 620 10.79 16.38 58.62
N LYS A 621 11.93 17.00 58.37
CA LYS A 621 12.89 17.34 59.41
C LYS A 621 12.18 18.32 60.31
N LEU A 622 11.73 17.84 61.47
CA LEU A 622 11.27 18.66 62.58
C LEU A 622 12.42 19.61 62.91
N SER A 623 12.39 20.80 62.33
CA SER A 623 13.23 21.90 62.75
C SER A 623 12.73 22.27 64.14
N SER A 624 13.62 22.10 65.10
CA SER A 624 13.49 22.53 66.47
C SER A 624 13.12 24.01 66.52
N ASP A 625 11.87 24.32 66.83
CA ASP A 625 11.51 25.46 67.68
C ASP A 625 10.14 25.21 68.32
N PRO A 626 9.99 25.35 69.66
CA PRO A 626 8.76 25.03 70.36
C PRO A 626 7.81 26.25 70.38
N GLN A 627 6.64 26.14 69.75
CA GLN A 627 5.52 27.03 70.07
C GLN A 627 4.18 26.26 70.05
N PRO A 628 3.32 26.39 71.08
CA PRO A 628 2.16 25.54 71.25
C PRO A 628 0.93 26.14 70.57
N LEU A 629 0.53 25.59 69.43
CA LEU A 629 -0.81 25.77 68.84
C LEU A 629 -1.30 24.42 68.27
N PRO A 630 -2.62 24.18 68.25
CA PRO A 630 -3.21 22.84 68.17
C PRO A 630 -2.89 22.16 66.84
N ALA A 631 -2.62 20.85 66.93
CA ALA A 631 -2.12 20.01 65.85
C ALA A 631 -2.89 20.17 64.53
N PRO A 632 -2.24 20.57 63.42
CA PRO A 632 -2.76 20.31 62.08
C PRO A 632 -2.76 18.80 61.85
N ALA A 633 -3.82 18.28 61.22
CA ALA A 633 -3.89 16.88 60.81
C ALA A 633 -2.63 16.50 59.98
N PRO A 634 -2.09 15.28 60.14
CA PRO A 634 -0.89 14.88 59.40
C PRO A 634 -1.15 14.97 57.89
N PRO A 635 -0.20 15.50 57.11
CA PRO A 635 -0.33 15.52 55.66
C PRO A 635 -0.42 14.09 55.15
N VAL A 636 -1.34 13.86 54.21
CA VAL A 636 -1.55 12.56 53.57
C VAL A 636 -0.27 12.19 52.81
N GLU A 637 0.59 11.37 53.43
CA GLU A 637 1.80 10.86 52.80
C GLU A 637 1.44 10.08 51.53
N ASN A 638 1.99 10.48 50.38
CA ASN A 638 1.77 9.77 49.13
C ASN A 638 2.31 8.33 49.25
N PRO A 639 1.46 7.28 49.19
CA PRO A 639 1.88 5.88 49.40
C PRO A 639 2.86 5.39 48.33
N LEU A 640 2.88 6.05 47.17
CA LEU A 640 3.80 5.81 46.07
C LEU A 640 5.26 6.04 46.44
N CYS A 641 5.56 6.93 47.39
CA CYS A 641 6.93 7.10 47.82
C CYS A 641 7.44 5.93 48.69
N LYS A 642 6.60 5.36 49.55
CA LYS A 642 6.96 4.17 50.34
C LYS A 642 7.34 3.00 49.41
N LEU A 643 6.64 2.89 48.29
CA LEU A 643 6.93 1.90 47.23
C LEU A 643 8.28 2.15 46.54
N LYS A 644 8.74 3.40 46.42
CA LYS A 644 10.06 3.70 45.84
C LYS A 644 11.21 3.05 46.62
N ARG A 645 11.13 3.01 47.94
CA ARG A 645 12.14 2.33 48.78
C ARG A 645 12.22 0.81 48.51
N LEU A 646 11.16 0.22 47.97
CA LEU A 646 11.07 -1.20 47.63
C LEU A 646 11.26 -1.48 46.12
N ALA A 647 11.14 -0.46 45.28
CA ALA A 647 11.22 -0.59 43.83
C ALA A 647 12.66 -0.61 43.34
N LYS A 648 12.97 -1.54 42.43
CA LYS A 648 14.31 -1.71 41.82
C LYS A 648 14.70 -0.58 40.85
N HIS A 649 13.72 0.15 40.33
CA HIS A 649 13.89 1.17 39.28
C HIS A 649 13.45 2.55 39.77
N ASP A 650 14.03 3.62 39.20
CA ASP A 650 13.71 5.02 39.55
C ASP A 650 12.41 5.54 38.93
N CYS A 651 12.05 5.02 37.77
CA CYS A 651 10.83 5.38 37.05
C CYS A 651 9.93 4.16 36.80
N HIS A 652 8.63 4.40 36.69
CA HIS A 652 7.62 3.40 36.40
C HIS A 652 6.77 3.78 35.18
N ILE A 653 6.34 2.79 34.40
CA ILE A 653 5.48 3.02 33.22
C ILE A 653 4.02 2.61 33.48
N LYS A 654 3.58 2.72 34.75
CA LYS A 654 2.27 2.29 35.25
C LYS A 654 1.09 3.07 34.66
N ARG A 655 1.33 4.22 34.04
CA ARG A 655 0.33 4.98 33.28
C ARG A 655 -0.33 4.16 32.16
N PHE A 656 0.40 3.18 31.60
CA PHE A 656 -0.09 2.31 30.52
C PHE A 656 -0.69 0.98 31.03
N ASP A 657 -0.86 0.81 32.35
CA ASP A 657 -1.51 -0.39 32.91
C ASP A 657 -3.01 -0.39 32.51
N ARG A 658 -3.43 -1.46 31.82
CA ARG A 658 -4.85 -1.81 31.62
C ARG A 658 -5.24 -2.85 32.67
N TYR A 659 -6.23 -2.52 33.50
CA TYR A 659 -6.69 -3.38 34.59
C TYR A 659 -7.90 -4.21 34.17
N LYS A 660 -7.93 -5.48 34.56
CA LYS A 660 -9.15 -6.30 34.58
C LYS A 660 -9.62 -6.45 36.01
N PHE A 661 -10.87 -6.11 36.28
CA PHE A 661 -11.46 -6.16 37.60
C PHE A 661 -12.39 -7.36 37.74
N GLU A 662 -12.47 -7.87 38.94
CA GLU A 662 -13.49 -8.81 39.39
C GLU A 662 -14.27 -8.16 40.51
N VAL A 663 -15.56 -7.96 40.26
CA VAL A 663 -16.49 -7.25 41.13
C VAL A 663 -17.43 -8.26 41.71
N THR A 664 -17.51 -8.32 43.04
CA THR A 664 -18.46 -9.20 43.74
C THR A 664 -19.66 -8.37 44.17
N LEU A 665 -20.84 -8.79 43.73
CA LEU A 665 -22.12 -8.16 44.08
C LEU A 665 -22.96 -9.12 44.91
N GLY A 666 -23.46 -8.63 46.04
CA GLY A 666 -24.48 -9.31 46.83
C GLY A 666 -25.86 -9.02 46.27
N MET A 667 -26.63 -10.05 45.97
CA MET A 667 -27.96 -9.86 45.37
C MET A 667 -29.02 -9.63 46.43
N PRO A 668 -29.88 -8.59 46.30
CA PRO A 668 -30.97 -8.35 47.24
C PRO A 668 -32.00 -9.46 47.10
N LEU A 669 -32.18 -10.26 48.15
CA LEU A 669 -33.22 -11.28 48.24
C LEU A 669 -34.23 -10.84 49.30
N GLU A 670 -35.42 -10.46 48.87
CA GLU A 670 -36.52 -10.16 49.78
C GLU A 670 -37.09 -11.47 50.34
N ARG A 671 -36.72 -11.84 51.58
CA ARG A 671 -37.47 -12.83 52.37
C ARG A 671 -38.45 -12.10 53.29
N LYS A 672 -39.74 -12.12 52.94
CA LYS A 672 -40.82 -11.71 53.85
C LYS A 672 -41.06 -12.79 54.89
N THR A 673 -40.77 -12.53 56.16
CA THR A 673 -41.25 -13.37 57.26
C THR A 673 -42.73 -13.08 57.55
N LYS A 674 -43.44 -14.04 58.19
CA LYS A 674 -44.84 -13.90 58.63
C LYS A 674 -45.10 -12.70 59.56
N ASN A 675 -44.06 -12.07 60.12
CA ASN A 675 -44.14 -10.87 60.97
C ASN A 675 -43.63 -9.58 60.29
N GLY A 676 -43.44 -9.57 58.97
CA GLY A 676 -43.08 -8.34 58.24
C GLY A 676 -41.63 -7.87 58.39
N THR A 677 -40.79 -8.58 59.16
CA THR A 677 -39.35 -8.29 59.25
C THR A 677 -38.61 -8.88 58.05
N ILE A 678 -37.95 -8.04 57.27
CA ILE A 678 -37.09 -8.42 56.15
C ILE A 678 -35.76 -8.90 56.76
N ILE A 679 -35.45 -10.19 56.61
CA ILE A 679 -34.14 -10.75 57.00
C ILE A 679 -33.35 -10.97 55.71
N GLU A 680 -32.28 -10.22 55.53
CA GLU A 680 -31.30 -10.41 54.47
C GLU A 680 -30.28 -11.46 54.94
N ASP A 681 -30.35 -12.68 54.41
CA ASP A 681 -29.30 -13.68 54.63
C ASP A 681 -28.09 -13.36 53.72
N GLU A 682 -26.96 -12.97 54.31
CA GLU A 682 -25.67 -12.82 53.61
C GLU A 682 -25.04 -14.18 53.28
N ASP A 683 -25.70 -14.99 52.45
CA ASP A 683 -25.12 -16.23 51.94
C ASP A 683 -24.12 -15.94 50.82
N ALA A 684 -22.82 -16.07 51.09
CA ALA A 684 -21.75 -15.89 50.09
C ALA A 684 -21.88 -16.81 48.85
N THR A 685 -22.63 -17.92 48.95
CA THR A 685 -22.91 -18.83 47.82
C THR A 685 -23.90 -18.26 46.80
N LYS A 686 -24.51 -17.11 47.10
CA LYS A 686 -25.47 -16.42 46.23
C LYS A 686 -24.90 -15.15 45.59
N ASP A 687 -23.63 -14.84 45.87
CA ASP A 687 -22.96 -13.67 45.31
C ASP A 687 -22.67 -13.87 43.81
N ILE A 688 -22.81 -12.79 43.05
CA ILE A 688 -22.46 -12.77 41.63
C ILE A 688 -21.07 -12.19 41.48
N VAL A 689 -20.28 -12.84 40.64
CA VAL A 689 -18.95 -12.37 40.26
C VAL A 689 -19.02 -11.80 38.85
N LEU A 690 -18.65 -10.53 38.68
CA LEU A 690 -18.59 -9.85 37.40
C LEU A 690 -17.14 -9.55 37.02
N ARG A 691 -16.76 -9.87 35.79
CA ARG A 691 -15.52 -9.40 35.16
C ARG A 691 -15.78 -8.06 34.49
N ALA A 692 -15.00 -7.05 34.85
CA ALA A 692 -15.08 -5.71 34.29
C ALA A 692 -13.75 -5.30 33.64
N SER A 693 -13.85 -4.63 32.49
CA SER A 693 -12.71 -4.08 31.75
C SER A 693 -12.18 -2.78 32.40
N ASN A 694 -11.05 -2.29 31.88
CA ASN A 694 -10.39 -1.08 32.37
C ASN A 694 -11.25 0.19 32.26
N GLU A 695 -12.23 0.21 31.35
CA GLU A 695 -13.15 1.34 31.13
C GLU A 695 -13.94 1.70 32.40
N PHE A 696 -14.26 0.69 33.20
CA PHE A 696 -15.01 0.86 34.44
C PHE A 696 -14.13 1.28 35.63
N LYS A 697 -12.81 1.45 35.45
CA LYS A 697 -11.85 1.79 36.53
C LYS A 697 -12.28 3.01 37.33
N SER A 698 -12.75 4.06 36.65
CA SER A 698 -13.11 5.32 37.32
C SER A 698 -14.34 5.17 38.21
N VAL A 699 -15.31 4.32 37.86
CA VAL A 699 -16.47 4.05 38.72
C VAL A 699 -16.11 3.06 39.82
N LEU A 700 -15.52 1.92 39.48
CA LEU A 700 -15.29 0.81 40.41
C LEU A 700 -14.37 1.17 41.58
N LEU A 701 -13.38 2.06 41.38
CA LEU A 701 -12.47 2.48 42.45
C LEU A 701 -13.10 3.45 43.46
N HIS A 702 -14.24 4.06 43.13
CA HIS A 702 -14.94 5.03 44.00
C HIS A 702 -16.24 4.45 44.60
N LEU A 703 -16.56 3.18 44.33
CA LEU A 703 -17.73 2.53 44.92
C LEU A 703 -17.43 2.08 46.35
N ASN A 704 -18.32 2.43 47.28
CA ASN A 704 -18.26 2.01 48.68
C ASN A 704 -19.01 0.68 48.88
N SER A 705 -18.54 -0.14 49.81
CA SER A 705 -19.24 -1.37 50.21
C SER A 705 -20.65 -1.06 50.70
N GLY A 706 -21.64 -1.82 50.23
CA GLY A 706 -23.07 -1.61 50.49
C GLY A 706 -23.80 -0.71 49.48
N SER A 707 -23.10 -0.06 48.55
CA SER A 707 -23.74 0.80 47.52
C SER A 707 -24.65 -0.02 46.60
N LEU A 708 -25.82 0.52 46.24
CA LEU A 708 -26.75 -0.14 45.34
C LEU A 708 -26.42 0.23 43.88
N VAL A 709 -26.06 -0.78 43.08
CA VAL A 709 -25.68 -0.63 41.67
C VAL A 709 -26.60 -1.44 40.76
N GLU A 710 -27.01 -0.82 39.66
CA GLU A 710 -27.64 -1.49 38.53
C GLU A 710 -26.55 -1.84 37.52
N PHE A 711 -26.49 -3.09 37.08
CA PHE A 711 -25.55 -3.54 36.07
C PHE A 711 -26.26 -4.31 34.97
N SER A 712 -25.70 -4.22 33.76
CA SER A 712 -26.13 -5.05 32.63
C SER A 712 -25.05 -6.06 32.27
N THR A 713 -25.45 -7.29 32.01
CA THR A 713 -24.56 -8.37 31.59
C THR A 713 -25.20 -9.20 30.50
N ILE A 714 -24.37 -9.89 29.71
CA ILE A 714 -24.84 -10.95 28.81
C ILE A 714 -24.59 -12.29 29.51
N LEU A 715 -25.57 -13.18 29.48
CA LEU A 715 -25.44 -14.54 29.97
C LEU A 715 -24.58 -15.33 28.98
N GLU A 716 -23.29 -15.47 29.27
CA GLU A 716 -22.33 -16.23 28.44
C GLU A 716 -21.43 -17.11 29.32
N GLY A 717 -21.01 -18.27 28.79
CA GLY A 717 -20.08 -19.17 29.47
C GLY A 717 -20.76 -20.25 30.32
N ARG A 718 -20.13 -20.61 31.46
CA ARG A 718 -20.59 -21.75 32.29
C ARG A 718 -21.78 -21.36 33.19
N LEU A 719 -22.92 -21.09 32.56
CA LEU A 719 -24.20 -20.82 33.22
C LEU A 719 -24.56 -21.98 34.16
N GLY A 720 -25.16 -21.68 35.30
CA GLY A 720 -25.49 -22.69 36.32
C GLY A 720 -24.30 -23.26 37.11
N SER A 721 -23.12 -22.63 37.04
CA SER A 721 -21.96 -23.01 37.86
C SER A 721 -22.02 -22.43 39.29
N LYS A 722 -21.22 -22.98 40.21
CA LYS A 722 -21.15 -22.54 41.61
C LYS A 722 -20.80 -21.05 41.77
N TRP A 723 -20.01 -20.53 40.84
CA TRP A 723 -19.54 -19.14 40.80
C TRP A 723 -19.62 -18.67 39.35
N PRO A 724 -20.80 -18.23 38.87
CA PRO A 724 -20.91 -17.76 37.52
C PRO A 724 -20.16 -16.44 37.41
N VAL A 725 -19.18 -16.41 36.50
CA VAL A 725 -18.40 -15.21 36.20
C VAL A 725 -18.96 -14.60 34.93
N PHE A 726 -19.70 -13.51 35.05
CA PHE A 726 -20.27 -12.83 33.90
C PHE A 726 -19.45 -11.62 33.48
N GLU A 727 -19.53 -11.22 32.21
CA GLU A 727 -18.87 -10.01 31.74
C GLU A 727 -19.79 -8.79 31.87
N MET A 728 -19.34 -7.78 32.62
CA MET A 728 -20.08 -6.55 32.82
C MET A 728 -20.08 -5.70 31.54
N LYS A 729 -21.28 -5.33 31.07
CA LYS A 729 -21.49 -4.49 29.89
C LYS A 729 -21.86 -3.06 30.21
N ALA A 730 -22.53 -2.82 31.33
CA ALA A 730 -22.80 -1.48 31.82
C ALA A 730 -22.96 -1.49 33.33
N ILE A 731 -22.68 -0.35 33.96
CA ILE A 731 -22.91 -0.12 35.38
C ILE A 731 -23.47 1.28 35.57
N HIS A 732 -24.46 1.38 36.45
CA HIS A 732 -25.12 2.60 36.85
C HIS A 732 -25.30 2.58 38.37
N CYS A 733 -24.92 3.65 39.06
CA CYS A 733 -25.16 3.69 40.49
C CYS A 733 -26.55 4.25 40.80
N VAL A 734 -27.32 3.51 41.62
CA VAL A 734 -28.66 3.90 42.05
C VAL A 734 -28.60 4.63 43.40
N SER A 735 -27.72 4.19 44.32
CA SER A 735 -27.50 4.83 45.62
C SER A 735 -26.02 4.77 45.99
N CYS A 736 -25.28 5.84 45.62
CA CYS A 736 -23.86 6.05 45.93
C CYS A 736 -23.65 7.40 46.61
N GLY A 737 -22.68 7.47 47.52
CA GLY A 737 -22.40 8.65 48.36
C GLY A 737 -21.78 9.86 47.65
N ASP A 738 -21.22 9.71 46.43
CA ASP A 738 -20.54 10.80 45.71
C ASP A 738 -21.17 11.10 44.33
N ILE A 739 -21.76 12.30 44.21
CA ILE A 739 -22.82 12.59 43.22
C ILE A 739 -22.30 13.05 41.84
N ARG A 740 -21.04 13.50 41.71
CA ARG A 740 -20.59 14.22 40.48
C ARG A 740 -19.93 13.38 39.39
N VAL A 741 -19.37 12.21 39.69
CA VAL A 741 -18.67 11.34 38.71
C VAL A 741 -19.40 10.01 38.48
N LEU A 742 -20.20 9.56 39.44
CA LEU A 742 -20.87 8.25 39.45
C LEU A 742 -22.28 8.25 38.82
N SER A 743 -22.85 9.41 38.48
CA SER A 743 -24.23 9.53 37.99
C SER A 743 -24.41 9.20 36.50
N ARG A 744 -23.33 9.08 35.72
CA ARG A 744 -23.43 8.74 34.29
C ARG A 744 -23.29 7.24 34.11
N LYS A 745 -24.29 6.60 33.49
CA LYS A 745 -24.25 5.19 33.10
C LYS A 745 -23.03 4.95 32.22
N GLN A 746 -22.13 4.06 32.66
CA GLN A 746 -20.95 3.68 31.89
C GLN A 746 -21.24 2.40 31.12
N TYR A 747 -20.80 2.37 29.87
CA TYR A 747 -20.96 1.24 28.96
C TYR A 747 -19.59 0.72 28.57
N LYS A 748 -19.53 -0.60 28.34
CA LYS A 748 -18.39 -1.24 27.68
C LYS A 748 -18.38 -0.81 26.22
N ILE A 749 -17.22 -0.43 25.70
CA ILE A 749 -17.07 -0.08 24.28
C ILE A 749 -17.07 -1.39 23.47
N GLU A 750 -18.15 -1.64 22.73
CA GLU A 750 -18.28 -2.78 21.82
C GLU A 750 -18.29 -2.27 20.37
N HIS A 751 -17.53 -2.93 19.48
CA HIS A 751 -17.51 -2.59 18.06
C HIS A 751 -18.56 -3.42 17.31
N ASP A 752 -19.64 -2.77 16.89
CA ASP A 752 -20.71 -3.41 16.11
C ASP A 752 -20.32 -3.59 14.64
N TRP A 753 -19.58 -4.65 14.35
CA TRP A 753 -19.13 -4.98 12.99
C TRP A 753 -20.25 -5.05 11.95
N ARG A 754 -21.42 -5.56 12.35
CA ARG A 754 -22.59 -5.67 11.48
C ARG A 754 -23.12 -4.30 11.06
N ARG A 755 -23.19 -3.35 12.01
CA ARG A 755 -23.60 -1.97 11.74
C ARG A 755 -22.60 -1.28 10.82
N THR A 756 -21.30 -1.47 11.09
CA THR A 756 -20.23 -0.93 10.24
C THR A 756 -20.30 -1.50 8.82
N ALA A 757 -20.51 -2.81 8.66
CA ALA A 757 -20.65 -3.43 7.34
C ALA A 757 -21.91 -2.97 6.58
N GLN A 758 -23.05 -2.84 7.28
CA GLN A 758 -24.28 -2.29 6.71
C GLN A 758 -24.11 -0.83 6.27
N SER A 759 -23.44 -0.01 7.08
CA SER A 759 -23.13 1.38 6.70
C SER A 759 -22.20 1.47 5.48
N ALA A 760 -21.24 0.53 5.34
CA ALA A 760 -20.35 0.48 4.19
C ALA A 760 -21.09 0.05 2.91
N LEU A 761 -22.01 -0.91 3.02
CA LEU A 761 -22.90 -1.30 1.91
C LEU A 761 -23.85 -0.17 1.50
N GLN A 762 -24.44 0.51 2.48
CA GLN A 762 -25.30 1.68 2.24
C GLN A 762 -24.52 2.79 1.53
N PHE A 763 -23.33 3.13 2.03
CA PHE A 763 -22.45 4.11 1.40
C PHE A 763 -22.05 3.71 -0.02
N GLY A 764 -21.72 2.43 -0.25
CA GLY A 764 -21.37 1.93 -1.57
C GLY A 764 -22.50 1.99 -2.57
N PHE A 765 -23.73 1.71 -2.15
CA PHE A 765 -24.91 1.89 -2.99
C PHE A 765 -25.17 3.38 -3.28
N ASP A 766 -25.17 4.21 -2.24
CA ASP A 766 -25.41 5.65 -2.36
C ASP A 766 -24.35 6.33 -3.24
N PHE A 767 -23.10 5.86 -3.23
CA PHE A 767 -22.02 6.39 -4.08
C PHE A 767 -22.36 6.35 -5.59
N PHE A 768 -23.04 5.29 -6.07
CA PHE A 768 -23.38 5.16 -7.49
C PHE A 768 -24.77 5.67 -7.84
N PHE A 769 -25.72 5.63 -6.90
CA PHE A 769 -27.14 5.85 -7.19
C PHE A 769 -27.74 7.11 -6.56
N LYS A 770 -27.08 7.75 -5.59
CA LYS A 770 -27.54 9.04 -5.03
C LYS A 770 -27.30 10.14 -6.07
N PRO A 771 -28.23 11.10 -6.26
CA PRO A 771 -29.45 11.39 -5.49
C PRO A 771 -30.73 10.66 -5.96
N LEU A 772 -30.66 9.82 -7.00
CA LEU A 772 -31.82 9.12 -7.56
C LEU A 772 -32.40 8.09 -6.57
N LEU A 773 -31.58 7.14 -6.11
CA LEU A 773 -31.95 6.12 -5.13
C LEU A 773 -30.99 6.19 -3.94
N THR A 774 -31.55 6.02 -2.75
CA THR A 774 -30.77 5.85 -1.52
C THR A 774 -31.15 4.55 -0.84
N ALA A 775 -30.17 3.81 -0.33
CA ALA A 775 -30.44 2.63 0.47
C ALA A 775 -30.84 3.03 1.90
N ARG A 776 -31.94 2.46 2.39
CA ARG A 776 -32.40 2.55 3.78
C ARG A 776 -32.28 1.15 4.39
N MET A 777 -31.20 0.89 5.11
CA MET A 777 -31.10 -0.35 5.88
C MET A 777 -31.79 -0.12 7.24
N GLU A 778 -32.80 -0.92 7.57
CA GLU A 778 -33.54 -0.81 8.83
C GLU A 778 -32.61 -0.82 10.05
N GLU A 779 -32.69 0.25 10.84
CA GLU A 779 -32.33 0.21 12.24
C GLU A 779 -33.31 -0.73 12.94
N HIS A 780 -32.83 -1.86 13.48
CA HIS A 780 -33.57 -2.51 14.54
C HIS A 780 -33.54 -1.57 15.73
N SER A 781 -34.67 -0.88 15.92
CA SER A 781 -34.95 -0.01 17.04
C SER A 781 -34.55 -0.68 18.36
N GLU A 782 -33.47 -0.21 18.97
CA GLU A 782 -33.46 -0.15 20.42
C GLU A 782 -34.63 0.77 20.80
N THR A 783 -35.60 0.22 21.51
CA THR A 783 -36.79 0.94 21.95
C THR A 783 -36.35 2.01 22.96
N GLU A 784 -35.95 3.19 22.46
CA GLU A 784 -35.86 4.40 23.25
C GLU A 784 -37.27 4.79 23.68
N THR A 785 -37.60 4.48 24.93
CA THR A 785 -38.61 5.24 25.67
C THR A 785 -37.85 6.19 26.58
N GLY A 786 -37.78 7.45 26.16
CA GLY A 786 -37.10 8.53 26.89
C GLY A 786 -36.90 9.76 26.02
N THR A 787 -37.98 10.34 25.53
CA THR A 787 -38.00 11.62 24.82
C THR A 787 -37.42 12.76 25.67
N GLU A 788 -36.39 13.39 25.09
CA GLU A 788 -36.13 14.83 24.93
C GLU A 788 -36.23 15.78 26.14
N THR A 789 -35.12 16.47 26.39
CA THR A 789 -35.07 17.93 26.15
C THR A 789 -33.62 18.38 25.99
N GLU A 790 -33.27 18.80 24.76
CA GLU A 790 -32.17 19.72 24.48
C GLU A 790 -32.49 21.09 25.10
N GLU A 791 -31.53 21.71 25.77
CA GLU A 791 -31.35 23.15 25.67
C GLU A 791 -29.86 23.47 25.51
N ASP A 792 -29.62 24.28 24.48
CA ASP A 792 -28.37 24.83 23.97
C ASP A 792 -27.60 25.65 25.01
N GLY A 793 -26.27 25.69 24.88
CA GLY A 793 -25.40 26.35 25.86
C GLY A 793 -23.91 26.31 25.56
N SER A 794 -23.50 26.81 24.39
CA SER A 794 -22.28 27.61 24.20
C SER A 794 -20.90 27.12 24.72
N ARG A 795 -19.99 26.90 23.76
CA ARG A 795 -18.69 27.61 23.64
C ARG A 795 -17.69 27.51 24.83
N GLU A 796 -16.62 26.73 24.64
CA GLU A 796 -15.20 27.03 24.99
C GLU A 796 -14.36 25.79 24.61
N ARG A 797 -13.63 25.75 23.50
CA ARG A 797 -12.30 26.36 23.27
C ARG A 797 -11.37 26.29 24.50
N THR A 798 -10.64 25.20 24.64
CA THR A 798 -9.20 25.23 25.02
C THR A 798 -8.51 23.89 24.79
N PHE A 799 -7.49 23.96 23.92
CA PHE A 799 -6.34 23.06 23.65
C PHE A 799 -6.55 21.66 23.09
#